data_AF-A0AAN7TP84-F1
#
_entry.id   AF-A0AAN7TP84-F1
#
_cell.length_a   1.000
_cell.length_b   1.000
_cell.length_c   1.000
_cell.angle_alpha   90.00
_cell.angle_beta   90.00
_cell.angle_gamma   90.00
#
_symmetry.space_group_name_H-M   'P 1'
#
loop_
_entity.id
_entity.type
_entity.pdbx_description
1 polymer ?
#
loop_
_entity_poly.entity_id
_entity_poly.type
_entity_poly.pdbx_seq_one_letter_code
_entity_poly.pdbx_strand_id
1 'polypeptide(L)'
;MRKLTLLIFIHLFYSFVFCDIPLTQKNTIDYLKNLYSVPPFENCALPGCDYCSQPLYFLCNEMNLTIIQINLIGNGLNKIDFPESWLFNFDSLIKISLENSIISNQFFQKYPSKNIKLKLNNCVLYQFPPNLYDFTSVTMNDITFDGDIDISYISNLENFEFTYSKSFPMRNYTFTNIFNRITRIPKINITLNNFVNTTIVSDDCTFYLGKFYDDSTNIFISQINCLKFTIIDSHYNSEVKIPTLNSFVVILQFYNINFKLEDNKYFNFSPMSYLMSITFENCNGLIDILNNLRIIVSMDRKYEALKILNCGLTILPSTLFFENFYTISFANNNITGSLPNILEPIDGQKYLTIDLSNNQLSGPIPENYCFHIIDFSFNKLVADLPMCFLCDYSTIEKYIIGNNFTNIVNGIIPKCSGIKYTSKAIFIYYFQSFVSGINLGWPNSLNKILSYPAVELLFVVPNKQLKVLFPSTLTADTLKNNNFSINTRYNFSSTNVSLQVEISPPIVSYILEGPQSNSSITNFEIVGKAFQSSSQFEGVAIYFDNINCKDIKYIPSTLSCTIHSFIKDKIYNVTVRSLSTNLTSEVFRFTFIRTFPTIFEIISPKREGGLVQFKGYYGSFIDYPTLEIGKNPYNVSFFNSTLITSTIGPDISFLNYKISFDSSSNITGIFHYSDDPKYCNFCNEINGGGICNTTIGKCECSNQYQGQTCSIVSQYVSSIIPSSSEGGLATFFGWFGYNSSEYPQVLIGNKNCPLISFNDSVIICQAPPGIGTYDITVNQNSVNYTLKNSYQYYLLNKECPNDCTSKTNGQCNKTTGFCHCFINWYGFDCSIYQNQSPNSPSTNTSIDYNSGNANVTNQETIFQISIYLLLEVDINGQTVKEYKLNNNWVINNNNNNNNNNNSSNNSNDLIYTFVQSIQNNGSCNITYRIEEIKELKNISFAGIDYSVEGGSIKTTISIENYKYSSNLNTLQLQFKSLATTNENNEDYDNECNENETTINENQQQGYITIKKNAKMLMGRFLNRIISDGRSTFISTSVISKDNDSIVVAMNLPHCLNCFIDPDYSVLISPEFKSSCEDTENKKRWLIPVVVVIPIVSISLIVALSYILYRKNIKKAFLRKLKMIDLSNKY
;
A
#
# COMPACT_ATOMS: atom_id res chain seq x y z
N MET A 1 49.21 47.76 -55.92
CA MET A 1 47.88 47.14 -56.14
C MET A 1 47.83 46.04 -57.21
N ARG A 2 48.64 46.05 -58.28
CA ARG A 2 48.60 45.00 -59.33
C ARG A 2 49.16 43.61 -58.98
N LYS A 3 49.91 43.46 -57.86
CA LYS A 3 50.43 42.14 -57.41
C LYS A 3 49.54 41.42 -56.40
N LEU A 4 48.60 42.13 -55.74
CA LEU A 4 47.69 41.51 -54.77
C LEU A 4 46.44 40.94 -55.47
N THR A 5 45.97 41.57 -56.53
CA THR A 5 44.87 41.02 -57.36
C THR A 5 45.28 39.80 -58.15
N LEU A 6 46.54 39.68 -58.61
CA LEU A 6 47.00 38.48 -59.32
C LEU A 6 47.22 37.28 -58.38
N LEU A 7 47.69 37.51 -57.14
CA LEU A 7 47.79 36.44 -56.15
C LEU A 7 46.41 36.01 -55.62
N ILE A 8 45.46 36.93 -55.48
CA ILE A 8 44.08 36.58 -55.11
C ILE A 8 43.35 35.90 -56.29
N PHE A 9 43.58 36.31 -57.54
CA PHE A 9 43.03 35.58 -58.70
C PHE A 9 43.67 34.22 -58.89
N ILE A 10 44.98 34.06 -58.66
CA ILE A 10 45.65 32.75 -58.74
C ILE A 10 45.28 31.88 -57.54
N HIS A 11 45.05 32.42 -56.34
CA HIS A 11 44.49 31.63 -55.23
C HIS A 11 43.00 31.30 -55.43
N LEU A 12 42.20 32.19 -56.05
CA LEU A 12 40.81 31.88 -56.42
C LEU A 12 40.72 30.89 -57.58
N PHE A 13 41.66 30.88 -58.54
CA PHE A 13 41.74 29.88 -59.62
C PHE A 13 42.39 28.56 -59.18
N TYR A 14 43.37 28.56 -58.27
CA TYR A 14 43.88 27.33 -57.66
C TYR A 14 42.94 26.75 -56.59
N SER A 15 41.90 27.48 -56.20
CA SER A 15 40.78 26.94 -55.41
C SER A 15 39.67 26.32 -56.29
N PHE A 16 39.81 26.40 -57.63
CA PHE A 16 39.10 25.54 -58.59
C PHE A 16 39.96 24.32 -58.99
N VAL A 17 40.80 23.83 -58.08
CA VAL A 17 41.32 22.47 -58.15
C VAL A 17 40.16 21.55 -57.83
N PHE A 18 39.58 20.98 -58.90
CA PHE A 18 38.70 19.81 -58.94
C PHE A 18 38.35 19.25 -57.55
N CYS A 19 37.24 19.73 -56.99
CA CYS A 19 36.53 19.06 -55.90
C CYS A 19 36.00 17.76 -56.47
N ASP A 20 36.84 16.73 -56.43
CA ASP A 20 36.60 15.50 -57.16
C ASP A 20 36.82 14.33 -56.21
N ILE A 21 35.96 13.32 -56.35
CA ILE A 21 35.91 12.17 -55.47
C ILE A 21 37.29 11.46 -55.50
N PRO A 22 37.82 10.99 -54.34
CA PRO A 22 39.10 10.29 -54.29
C PRO A 22 39.18 9.16 -55.31
N LEU A 23 40.34 9.01 -55.98
CA LEU A 23 40.55 8.01 -57.03
C LEU A 23 40.24 6.57 -56.56
N THR A 24 40.47 6.27 -55.28
CA THR A 24 40.12 4.99 -54.65
C THR A 24 38.62 4.73 -54.61
N GLN A 25 37.81 5.75 -54.31
CA GLN A 25 36.34 5.68 -54.38
C GLN A 25 35.88 5.54 -55.83
N LYS A 26 36.45 6.29 -56.78
CA LYS A 26 36.10 6.19 -58.20
C LYS A 26 36.30 4.80 -58.78
N ASN A 27 37.48 4.21 -58.57
CA ASN A 27 37.79 2.85 -59.02
C ASN A 27 36.83 1.82 -58.42
N THR A 28 36.44 2.02 -57.16
CA THR A 28 35.47 1.18 -56.47
C THR A 28 34.08 1.29 -57.09
N ILE A 29 33.63 2.52 -57.37
CA ILE A 29 32.33 2.81 -57.99
C ILE A 29 32.28 2.20 -59.40
N ASP A 30 33.34 2.32 -60.21
CA ASP A 30 33.34 1.80 -61.58
C ASP A 30 33.18 0.28 -61.66
N TYR A 31 33.76 -0.47 -60.72
CA TYR A 31 33.53 -1.90 -60.68
C TYR A 31 32.19 -2.26 -60.05
N LEU A 32 31.74 -1.58 -58.98
CA LEU A 32 30.38 -1.82 -58.44
C LEU A 32 29.33 -1.54 -59.50
N LYS A 33 29.53 -0.52 -60.33
CA LYS A 33 28.70 -0.18 -61.49
C LYS A 33 28.62 -1.34 -62.47
N ASN A 34 29.76 -1.94 -62.85
CA ASN A 34 29.78 -3.08 -63.77
C ASN A 34 29.12 -4.32 -63.15
N LEU A 35 29.41 -4.59 -61.88
CA LEU A 35 28.89 -5.76 -61.17
C LEU A 35 27.37 -5.70 -61.01
N TYR A 36 26.83 -4.54 -60.63
CA TYR A 36 25.39 -4.33 -60.41
C TYR A 36 24.64 -3.79 -61.64
N SER A 37 25.32 -3.68 -62.79
CA SER A 37 24.74 -3.13 -64.02
C SER A 37 24.11 -1.74 -63.83
N VAL A 38 24.76 -0.88 -63.04
CA VAL A 38 24.29 0.50 -62.79
C VAL A 38 24.37 1.31 -64.09
N PRO A 39 23.35 2.15 -64.41
CA PRO A 39 23.37 3.00 -65.60
C PRO A 39 24.65 3.84 -65.72
N PRO A 40 25.07 4.19 -66.94
CA PRO A 40 26.26 5.01 -67.14
C PRO A 40 26.08 6.38 -66.48
N PHE A 41 27.13 6.85 -65.80
CA PHE A 41 27.21 8.22 -65.28
C PHE A 41 27.32 9.23 -66.43
N GLU A 42 26.80 10.43 -66.21
CA GLU A 42 26.91 11.51 -67.18
C GLU A 42 28.37 12.02 -67.28
N ASN A 43 28.70 12.62 -68.43
CA ASN A 43 30.01 13.25 -68.69
C ASN A 43 31.25 12.35 -68.56
N CYS A 44 31.15 11.05 -68.78
CA CYS A 44 32.30 10.11 -68.75
C CYS A 44 33.36 10.26 -69.88
N ALA A 45 33.44 11.39 -70.58
CA ALA A 45 34.53 11.71 -71.49
C ALA A 45 35.63 12.47 -70.71
N LEU A 46 36.91 12.22 -71.01
CA LEU A 46 38.06 12.85 -70.33
C LEU A 46 37.84 14.37 -70.11
N PRO A 47 38.01 14.90 -68.87
CA PRO A 47 38.70 14.30 -67.73
C PRO A 47 37.76 13.94 -66.56
N GLY A 48 36.95 12.89 -66.70
CA GLY A 48 36.35 12.18 -65.56
C GLY A 48 34.83 12.04 -65.60
N CYS A 49 34.31 10.90 -65.11
CA CYS A 49 32.88 10.69 -64.94
C CYS A 49 32.33 11.52 -63.77
N ASP A 50 31.11 12.06 -63.94
CA ASP A 50 30.36 12.63 -62.81
C ASP A 50 29.69 11.51 -62.01
N TYR A 51 30.40 10.98 -61.02
CA TYR A 51 29.89 9.91 -60.15
C TYR A 51 28.72 10.35 -59.24
N CYS A 52 28.43 11.64 -59.15
CA CYS A 52 27.29 12.19 -58.40
C CYS A 52 26.03 12.34 -59.26
N SER A 53 26.11 12.14 -60.59
CA SER A 53 24.99 12.24 -61.53
C SER A 53 23.91 11.16 -61.36
N GLN A 54 24.19 10.11 -60.58
CA GLN A 54 23.26 9.01 -60.30
C GLN A 54 22.95 8.88 -58.80
N PRO A 55 22.27 9.88 -58.18
CA PRO A 55 22.01 9.92 -56.74
C PRO A 55 21.11 8.77 -56.24
N LEU A 56 20.43 8.08 -57.15
CA LEU A 56 19.65 6.87 -56.86
C LEU A 56 20.53 5.69 -56.42
N TYR A 57 21.79 5.64 -56.88
CA TYR A 57 22.75 4.57 -56.60
C TYR A 57 23.91 5.04 -55.73
N PHE A 58 24.44 6.23 -55.99
CA PHE A 58 25.56 6.82 -55.25
C PHE A 58 25.24 8.29 -54.95
N LEU A 59 25.05 8.63 -53.68
CA LEU A 59 24.78 10.01 -53.25
C LEU A 59 26.06 10.62 -52.68
N CYS A 60 26.39 11.82 -53.14
CA CYS A 60 27.52 12.60 -52.65
C CYS A 60 27.12 13.54 -51.52
N ASN A 61 28.11 14.01 -50.74
CA ASN A 61 27.89 15.12 -49.81
C ASN A 61 27.62 16.44 -50.56
N GLU A 62 27.19 17.49 -49.83
CA GLU A 62 26.82 18.79 -50.43
C GLU A 62 27.94 19.45 -51.26
N MET A 63 29.20 19.09 -51.00
CA MET A 63 30.37 19.59 -51.73
C MET A 63 30.84 18.67 -52.88
N ASN A 64 30.15 17.55 -53.14
CA ASN A 64 30.53 16.52 -54.13
C ASN A 64 31.94 15.95 -53.97
N LEU A 65 32.45 15.91 -52.72
CA LEU A 65 33.82 15.48 -52.40
C LEU A 65 33.93 14.01 -52.01
N THR A 66 32.82 13.36 -51.66
CA THR A 66 32.81 11.98 -51.14
C THR A 66 31.42 11.38 -51.24
N ILE A 67 31.32 10.05 -51.32
CA ILE A 67 30.05 9.33 -51.27
C ILE A 67 29.59 9.16 -49.82
N ILE A 68 28.33 9.54 -49.56
CA ILE A 68 27.67 9.42 -48.26
C ILE A 68 26.61 8.32 -48.24
N GLN A 69 26.05 7.93 -49.39
CA GLN A 69 25.09 6.82 -49.48
C GLN A 69 25.33 5.95 -50.71
N ILE A 70 25.24 4.64 -50.50
CA ILE A 70 25.29 3.61 -51.56
C ILE A 70 23.97 2.85 -51.59
N ASN A 71 23.40 2.66 -52.77
CA ASN A 71 22.19 1.87 -53.00
C ASN A 71 22.37 1.01 -54.25
N LEU A 72 22.44 -0.31 -54.09
CA LEU A 72 22.70 -1.25 -55.19
C LEU A 72 21.64 -2.33 -55.25
N ILE A 73 21.16 -2.61 -56.47
CA ILE A 73 20.06 -3.54 -56.72
C ILE A 73 20.56 -4.63 -57.67
N GLY A 74 20.66 -5.86 -57.16
CA GLY A 74 21.06 -7.01 -57.95
C GLY A 74 19.94 -7.53 -58.87
N ASN A 75 20.32 -8.33 -59.86
CA ASN A 75 19.38 -8.93 -60.81
C ASN A 75 18.54 -10.00 -60.08
N GLY A 76 17.24 -9.78 -59.90
CA GLY A 76 16.37 -10.63 -59.08
C GLY A 76 16.33 -12.14 -59.44
N LEU A 77 16.86 -12.53 -60.62
CA LEU A 77 17.02 -13.93 -61.02
C LEU A 77 18.24 -14.64 -60.41
N ASN A 78 19.36 -13.93 -60.25
CA ASN A 78 20.62 -14.45 -59.70
C ASN A 78 21.20 -13.44 -58.70
N LYS A 79 21.33 -13.84 -57.43
CA LYS A 79 21.89 -12.96 -56.40
C LYS A 79 23.36 -12.68 -56.68
N ILE A 80 23.79 -11.43 -56.49
CA ILE A 80 25.14 -10.96 -56.80
C ILE A 80 26.03 -11.07 -55.56
N ASP A 81 27.20 -11.70 -55.67
CA ASP A 81 28.22 -11.71 -54.61
C ASP A 81 28.81 -10.31 -54.41
N PHE A 82 28.59 -9.72 -53.22
CA PHE A 82 29.11 -8.38 -52.91
C PHE A 82 30.62 -8.44 -52.58
N PRO A 83 31.46 -7.60 -53.21
CA PRO A 83 32.92 -7.63 -53.02
C PRO A 83 33.32 -7.08 -51.64
N GLU A 84 34.03 -7.89 -50.87
CA GLU A 84 34.16 -7.78 -49.41
C GLU A 84 35.12 -6.68 -48.90
N SER A 85 35.99 -6.12 -49.77
CA SER A 85 37.13 -5.28 -49.36
C SER A 85 36.98 -3.79 -49.69
N TRP A 86 35.83 -3.37 -50.21
CA TRP A 86 35.75 -2.11 -50.96
C TRP A 86 34.99 -1.00 -50.25
N LEU A 87 34.15 -1.36 -49.28
CA LEU A 87 33.44 -0.38 -48.48
C LEU A 87 34.36 0.45 -47.58
N PHE A 88 35.56 -0.08 -47.24
CA PHE A 88 36.59 0.66 -46.50
C PHE A 88 37.15 1.86 -47.25
N ASN A 89 36.87 2.00 -48.56
CA ASN A 89 37.31 3.16 -49.34
C ASN A 89 36.40 4.39 -49.15
N PHE A 90 35.27 4.26 -48.47
CA PHE A 90 34.28 5.32 -48.27
C PHE A 90 34.26 5.83 -46.82
N ASP A 91 35.13 6.80 -46.51
CA ASP A 91 35.33 7.31 -45.12
C ASP A 91 34.20 8.19 -44.57
N SER A 92 33.22 8.56 -45.40
CA SER A 92 32.10 9.46 -45.02
C SER A 92 30.72 8.82 -45.21
N LEU A 93 30.70 7.49 -45.32
CA LEU A 93 29.48 6.75 -45.59
C LEU A 93 28.54 6.82 -44.38
N ILE A 94 27.28 7.17 -44.61
CA ILE A 94 26.23 7.22 -43.59
C ILE A 94 25.09 6.24 -43.87
N LYS A 95 24.98 5.71 -45.10
CA LYS A 95 23.92 4.77 -45.46
C LYS A 95 24.32 3.78 -46.55
N ILE A 96 23.97 2.52 -46.37
CA ILE A 96 24.12 1.45 -47.35
C ILE A 96 22.78 0.76 -47.55
N SER A 97 22.39 0.52 -48.80
CA SER A 97 21.21 -0.25 -49.18
C SER A 97 21.60 -1.28 -50.24
N LEU A 98 21.38 -2.56 -49.97
CA LEU A 98 21.66 -3.65 -50.91
C LEU A 98 20.41 -4.49 -51.13
N GLU A 99 20.17 -4.85 -52.39
CA GLU A 99 19.07 -5.72 -52.78
C GLU A 99 19.57 -6.88 -53.65
N ASN A 100 18.98 -8.07 -53.49
CA ASN A 100 19.29 -9.28 -54.26
C ASN A 100 20.79 -9.62 -54.29
N SER A 101 21.47 -9.53 -53.15
CA SER A 101 22.92 -9.77 -53.04
C SER A 101 23.25 -10.94 -52.10
N ILE A 102 24.39 -11.59 -52.29
CA ILE A 102 25.00 -12.54 -51.35
C ILE A 102 26.10 -11.77 -50.61
N ILE A 103 26.02 -11.76 -49.27
CA ILE A 103 26.89 -10.96 -48.42
C ILE A 103 27.58 -11.88 -47.43
N SER A 104 28.91 -11.80 -47.36
CA SER A 104 29.69 -12.59 -46.41
C SER A 104 29.93 -11.87 -45.08
N ASN A 105 30.47 -12.61 -44.11
CA ASN A 105 30.82 -12.06 -42.79
C ASN A 105 31.88 -10.95 -42.86
N GLN A 106 32.70 -10.89 -43.91
CA GLN A 106 33.71 -9.84 -44.06
C GLN A 106 33.08 -8.46 -44.25
N PHE A 107 31.87 -8.38 -44.81
CA PHE A 107 31.11 -7.14 -44.95
C PHE A 107 30.88 -6.43 -43.60
N PHE A 108 30.79 -7.18 -42.50
CA PHE A 108 30.50 -6.65 -41.16
C PHE A 108 31.77 -6.37 -40.33
N GLN A 109 32.93 -6.31 -40.98
CA GLN A 109 34.16 -5.84 -40.33
C GLN A 109 34.15 -4.32 -40.13
N LYS A 110 35.16 -3.81 -39.41
CA LYS A 110 35.20 -2.44 -38.90
C LYS A 110 35.18 -1.37 -40.00
N TYR A 111 34.19 -0.50 -40.00
CA TYR A 111 34.08 0.62 -40.95
C TYR A 111 34.89 1.85 -40.51
N PRO A 112 35.38 2.68 -41.45
CA PRO A 112 36.04 3.95 -41.10
C PRO A 112 35.08 4.96 -40.46
N SER A 113 33.85 5.03 -40.98
CA SER A 113 32.76 5.83 -40.41
C SER A 113 31.99 5.01 -39.37
N LYS A 114 31.68 5.64 -38.24
CA LYS A 114 30.68 5.11 -37.30
C LYS A 114 29.31 5.68 -37.63
N ASN A 115 28.26 5.00 -37.20
CA ASN A 115 26.85 5.41 -37.29
C ASN A 115 26.19 5.21 -38.66
N ILE A 116 26.55 4.15 -39.37
CA ILE A 116 25.99 3.84 -40.70
C ILE A 116 24.57 3.27 -40.58
N LYS A 117 23.66 3.63 -41.49
CA LYS A 117 22.35 2.99 -41.65
C LYS A 117 22.42 1.90 -42.71
N LEU A 118 22.13 0.65 -42.35
CA LEU A 118 22.15 -0.49 -43.26
C LEU A 118 20.74 -0.93 -43.63
N LYS A 119 20.48 -1.13 -44.91
CA LYS A 119 19.24 -1.76 -45.42
C LYS A 119 19.59 -2.93 -46.33
N LEU A 120 19.05 -4.10 -46.04
CA LEU A 120 19.21 -5.30 -46.86
C LEU A 120 17.81 -5.78 -47.31
N ASN A 121 17.66 -6.05 -48.60
CA ASN A 121 16.41 -6.53 -49.19
C ASN A 121 16.67 -7.82 -50.00
N ASN A 122 15.99 -8.92 -49.64
CA ASN A 122 16.08 -10.21 -50.35
C ASN A 122 17.52 -10.73 -50.52
N CYS A 123 18.45 -10.36 -49.63
CA CYS A 123 19.84 -10.80 -49.65
C CYS A 123 20.02 -12.17 -48.97
N VAL A 124 21.18 -12.81 -49.17
CA VAL A 124 21.62 -14.02 -48.45
C VAL A 124 22.80 -13.67 -47.56
N LEU A 125 22.75 -14.11 -46.30
CA LEU A 125 23.90 -14.13 -45.41
C LEU A 125 24.24 -15.60 -45.12
N TYR A 126 25.52 -15.91 -44.91
CA TYR A 126 25.90 -17.24 -44.46
C TYR A 126 25.49 -17.50 -43.01
N GLN A 127 25.55 -16.47 -42.16
CA GLN A 127 25.10 -16.50 -40.77
C GLN A 127 24.64 -15.10 -40.33
N PHE A 128 23.98 -14.98 -39.18
CA PHE A 128 23.65 -13.68 -38.61
C PHE A 128 24.94 -12.87 -38.29
N PRO A 129 24.97 -11.55 -38.56
CA PRO A 129 26.20 -10.75 -38.42
C PRO A 129 26.71 -10.68 -36.97
N PRO A 130 27.99 -11.05 -36.70
CA PRO A 130 28.54 -11.05 -35.35
C PRO A 130 29.08 -9.68 -34.89
N ASN A 131 28.99 -8.64 -35.73
CA ASN A 131 29.45 -7.29 -35.39
C ASN A 131 28.59 -6.26 -36.12
N LEU A 132 27.79 -5.50 -35.37
CA LEU A 132 27.01 -4.38 -35.90
C LEU A 132 27.34 -3.05 -35.21
N TYR A 133 28.47 -2.96 -34.52
CA TYR A 133 28.82 -1.81 -33.67
C TYR A 133 29.06 -0.49 -34.43
N ASP A 134 29.32 -0.56 -35.74
CA ASP A 134 29.51 0.62 -36.57
C ASP A 134 28.19 1.15 -37.16
N PHE A 135 27.08 0.44 -36.98
CA PHE A 135 25.77 0.83 -37.49
C PHE A 135 24.92 1.53 -36.42
N THR A 136 24.10 2.51 -36.82
CA THR A 136 23.05 3.09 -35.97
C THR A 136 21.70 2.43 -36.18
N SER A 137 21.42 2.00 -37.41
CA SER A 137 20.13 1.40 -37.76
C SER A 137 20.34 0.29 -38.78
N VAL A 138 19.65 -0.83 -38.59
CA VAL A 138 19.73 -1.99 -39.49
C VAL A 138 18.31 -2.44 -39.83
N THR A 139 18.00 -2.45 -41.13
CA THR A 139 16.75 -2.98 -41.68
C THR A 139 17.06 -4.20 -42.55
N MET A 140 16.42 -5.32 -42.26
CA MET A 140 16.59 -6.59 -42.97
C MET A 140 15.22 -7.08 -43.46
N ASN A 141 15.02 -7.12 -44.77
CA ASN A 141 13.78 -7.60 -45.38
C ASN A 141 14.04 -8.86 -46.21
N ASP A 142 13.33 -9.95 -45.91
CA ASP A 142 13.40 -11.23 -46.61
C ASP A 142 14.82 -11.79 -46.74
N ILE A 143 15.61 -11.63 -45.68
CA ILE A 143 16.98 -12.15 -45.60
C ILE A 143 16.94 -13.62 -45.22
N THR A 144 17.78 -14.42 -45.87
CA THR A 144 18.00 -15.83 -45.53
C THR A 144 19.39 -16.00 -44.92
N PHE A 145 19.47 -16.65 -43.76
CA PHE A 145 20.70 -17.03 -43.07
C PHE A 145 20.48 -18.25 -42.18
N ASP A 146 21.54 -18.98 -41.85
CA ASP A 146 21.52 -20.06 -40.86
C ASP A 146 22.08 -19.55 -39.52
N GLY A 147 21.52 -20.02 -38.40
CA GLY A 147 22.01 -19.73 -37.06
C GLY A 147 21.20 -18.70 -36.26
N ASP A 148 21.65 -18.44 -35.04
CA ASP A 148 20.91 -17.65 -34.05
C ASP A 148 21.06 -16.13 -34.27
N ILE A 149 19.98 -15.39 -33.98
CA ILE A 149 19.97 -13.93 -33.87
C ILE A 149 20.42 -13.57 -32.45
N ASP A 150 21.71 -13.31 -32.27
CA ASP A 150 22.22 -12.87 -30.98
C ASP A 150 21.96 -11.38 -30.74
N ILE A 151 21.12 -11.09 -29.74
CA ILE A 151 20.71 -9.72 -29.40
C ILE A 151 21.87 -8.85 -28.89
N SER A 152 22.97 -9.45 -28.45
CA SER A 152 24.16 -8.72 -28.02
C SER A 152 24.90 -8.00 -29.16
N TYR A 153 24.72 -8.45 -30.40
CA TYR A 153 25.33 -7.81 -31.57
C TYR A 153 24.55 -6.60 -32.05
N ILE A 154 23.23 -6.58 -31.83
CA ILE A 154 22.36 -5.45 -32.16
C ILE A 154 22.22 -4.45 -31.01
N SER A 155 22.92 -4.67 -29.88
CA SER A 155 22.73 -3.91 -28.65
C SER A 155 23.09 -2.43 -28.71
N ASN A 156 23.89 -2.03 -29.71
CA ASN A 156 24.33 -0.64 -29.91
C ASN A 156 23.51 0.08 -30.99
N LEU A 157 22.54 -0.58 -31.61
CA LEU A 157 21.67 0.03 -32.61
C LEU A 157 20.61 0.90 -31.95
N GLU A 158 20.26 2.02 -32.58
CA GLU A 158 19.09 2.83 -32.24
C GLU A 158 17.80 2.15 -32.73
N ASN A 159 17.85 1.51 -33.90
CA ASN A 159 16.69 0.86 -34.53
C ASN A 159 17.11 -0.43 -35.23
N PHE A 160 16.43 -1.53 -34.91
CA PHE A 160 16.56 -2.80 -35.61
C PHE A 160 15.21 -3.21 -36.19
N GLU A 161 15.15 -3.42 -37.51
CA GLU A 161 13.95 -3.84 -38.22
C GLU A 161 14.20 -5.14 -38.97
N PHE A 162 13.39 -6.15 -38.70
CA PHE A 162 13.47 -7.43 -39.38
C PHE A 162 12.11 -7.85 -39.92
N THR A 163 12.01 -8.10 -41.22
CA THR A 163 10.78 -8.51 -41.89
C THR A 163 11.01 -9.78 -42.69
N TYR A 164 10.17 -10.78 -42.47
CA TYR A 164 10.14 -12.01 -43.24
C TYR A 164 8.75 -12.22 -43.84
N SER A 165 8.62 -12.06 -45.16
CA SER A 165 7.36 -12.02 -45.89
C SER A 165 7.07 -13.28 -46.73
N LYS A 166 7.99 -14.27 -46.74
CA LYS A 166 7.82 -15.53 -47.49
C LYS A 166 6.61 -16.31 -47.00
N SER A 167 6.08 -17.22 -47.82
CA SER A 167 4.83 -17.96 -47.53
C SER A 167 4.98 -19.14 -46.56
N PHE A 168 6.19 -19.42 -46.11
CA PHE A 168 6.49 -20.50 -45.17
C PHE A 168 7.08 -19.92 -43.87
N PRO A 169 7.08 -20.68 -42.76
CA PRO A 169 7.75 -20.26 -41.52
C PRO A 169 9.26 -20.13 -41.74
N MET A 170 9.88 -19.15 -41.10
CA MET A 170 11.34 -19.08 -41.03
C MET A 170 11.84 -20.25 -40.17
N ARG A 171 12.84 -20.98 -40.66
CA ARG A 171 13.44 -22.14 -39.97
C ARG A 171 14.86 -21.78 -39.52
N ASN A 172 15.40 -22.57 -38.58
CA ASN A 172 16.82 -22.49 -38.15
C ASN A 172 17.27 -21.15 -37.57
N TYR A 173 16.42 -20.46 -36.81
CA TYR A 173 16.81 -19.29 -36.01
C TYR A 173 16.28 -19.42 -34.58
N THR A 174 17.07 -18.96 -33.61
CA THR A 174 16.62 -18.64 -32.25
C THR A 174 17.15 -17.27 -31.84
N PHE A 175 16.59 -16.66 -30.81
CA PHE A 175 17.15 -15.43 -30.22
C PHE A 175 18.01 -15.80 -29.01
N THR A 176 19.29 -15.43 -29.05
CA THR A 176 20.27 -15.72 -27.99
C THR A 176 20.82 -14.44 -27.38
N ASN A 177 21.38 -14.52 -26.16
CA ASN A 177 22.07 -13.41 -25.50
C ASN A 177 23.39 -13.91 -24.88
N ILE A 178 24.42 -14.06 -25.70
CA ILE A 178 25.64 -14.79 -25.31
C ILE A 178 26.49 -13.99 -24.30
N PHE A 179 26.43 -12.65 -24.33
CA PHE A 179 27.31 -11.81 -23.52
C PHE A 179 26.72 -11.32 -22.20
N ASN A 180 25.45 -11.64 -21.87
CA ASN A 180 24.75 -11.11 -20.70
C ASN A 180 24.88 -9.58 -20.54
N ARG A 181 25.11 -8.84 -21.63
CA ARG A 181 25.25 -7.39 -21.60
C ARG A 181 23.84 -6.79 -21.61
N ILE A 182 23.46 -6.20 -20.49
CA ILE A 182 22.25 -5.38 -20.40
C ILE A 182 22.57 -4.02 -21.02
N THR A 183 22.56 -3.98 -22.35
CA THR A 183 22.73 -2.76 -23.14
C THR A 183 21.42 -2.49 -23.86
N ARG A 184 20.82 -1.33 -23.58
CA ARG A 184 19.49 -0.94 -24.02
C ARG A 184 19.48 -0.67 -25.53
N ILE A 185 18.78 -1.51 -26.28
CA ILE A 185 18.36 -1.18 -27.64
C ILE A 185 17.17 -0.24 -27.50
N PRO A 186 17.18 0.94 -28.13
CA PRO A 186 16.05 1.86 -28.04
C PRO A 186 14.80 1.30 -28.74
N LYS A 187 14.94 0.65 -29.90
CA LYS A 187 13.80 0.16 -30.67
C LYS A 187 14.08 -1.10 -31.51
N ILE A 188 13.18 -2.08 -31.39
CA ILE A 188 13.16 -3.33 -32.18
C ILE A 188 11.79 -3.50 -32.84
N ASN A 189 11.76 -3.67 -34.16
CA ASN A 189 10.55 -4.03 -34.91
C ASN A 189 10.76 -5.37 -35.65
N ILE A 190 9.87 -6.33 -35.44
CA ILE A 190 10.00 -7.67 -36.03
C ILE A 190 8.68 -8.09 -36.66
N THR A 191 8.71 -8.46 -37.94
CA THR A 191 7.58 -9.01 -38.69
C THR A 191 7.91 -10.43 -39.12
N LEU A 192 7.22 -11.43 -38.56
CA LEU A 192 7.48 -12.85 -38.80
C LEU A 192 6.18 -13.65 -38.93
N ASN A 193 6.28 -14.79 -39.63
CA ASN A 193 5.18 -15.76 -39.72
C ASN A 193 5.19 -16.82 -38.61
N ASN A 194 6.23 -16.84 -37.77
CA ASN A 194 6.33 -17.70 -36.61
C ASN A 194 7.23 -17.01 -35.57
N PHE A 195 6.95 -17.21 -34.29
CA PHE A 195 7.84 -16.78 -33.22
C PHE A 195 8.33 -18.03 -32.48
N VAL A 196 9.65 -18.22 -32.47
CA VAL A 196 10.31 -19.24 -31.64
C VAL A 196 10.54 -18.66 -30.24
N ASN A 197 10.77 -19.48 -29.21
CA ASN A 197 11.04 -18.97 -27.85
C ASN A 197 12.20 -17.95 -27.85
N THR A 198 11.99 -16.76 -27.28
CA THR A 198 12.89 -15.61 -27.41
C THR A 198 13.24 -14.97 -26.07
N THR A 199 14.52 -14.76 -25.78
CA THR A 199 14.95 -13.81 -24.76
C THR A 199 15.30 -12.47 -25.41
N ILE A 200 14.47 -11.44 -25.24
CA ILE A 200 14.71 -10.09 -25.79
C ILE A 200 14.77 -9.08 -24.66
N VAL A 201 15.72 -8.14 -24.74
CA VAL A 201 15.87 -7.02 -23.81
C VAL A 201 15.92 -5.71 -24.61
N SER A 202 14.97 -4.80 -24.43
CA SER A 202 14.88 -3.53 -25.19
C SER A 202 14.08 -2.46 -24.43
N ASP A 203 14.18 -1.20 -24.84
CA ASP A 203 13.27 -0.15 -24.35
C ASP A 203 11.90 -0.23 -25.07
N ASP A 204 11.88 -0.36 -26.40
CA ASP A 204 10.66 -0.57 -27.20
C ASP A 204 10.79 -1.79 -28.13
N CYS A 205 9.80 -2.68 -28.07
CA CYS A 205 9.69 -3.90 -28.87
C CYS A 205 8.32 -3.93 -29.58
N THR A 206 8.29 -3.95 -30.90
CA THR A 206 7.07 -4.04 -31.70
C THR A 206 7.09 -5.27 -32.61
N PHE A 207 6.13 -6.16 -32.43
CA PHE A 207 5.98 -7.38 -33.22
C PHE A 207 4.78 -7.27 -34.14
N TYR A 208 4.99 -7.53 -35.43
CA TYR A 208 3.96 -7.59 -36.45
C TYR A 208 3.69 -9.05 -36.82
N LEU A 209 2.42 -9.45 -36.82
CA LEU A 209 2.03 -10.76 -37.34
C LEU A 209 2.15 -10.76 -38.86
N GLY A 210 2.98 -11.65 -39.40
CA GLY A 210 3.17 -11.82 -40.83
C GLY A 210 1.91 -12.33 -41.53
N LYS A 211 1.80 -12.09 -42.85
CA LYS A 211 0.64 -12.49 -43.65
C LYS A 211 0.33 -14.00 -43.59
N PHE A 212 1.34 -14.83 -43.39
CA PHE A 212 1.23 -16.28 -43.35
C PHE A 212 1.53 -16.82 -41.94
N TYR A 213 1.15 -16.06 -40.91
CA TYR A 213 1.42 -16.40 -39.53
C TYR A 213 0.83 -17.77 -39.13
N ASP A 214 1.62 -18.58 -38.44
CA ASP A 214 1.25 -19.91 -37.95
C ASP A 214 0.86 -19.83 -36.47
N ASP A 215 -0.44 -19.89 -36.19
CA ASP A 215 -1.02 -19.78 -34.83
C ASP A 215 -0.75 -21.01 -33.94
N SER A 216 -0.20 -22.09 -34.50
CA SER A 216 0.28 -23.24 -33.72
C SER A 216 1.64 -22.97 -33.06
N THR A 217 2.36 -21.96 -33.54
CA THR A 217 3.63 -21.52 -32.95
C THR A 217 3.35 -20.63 -31.75
N ASN A 218 3.51 -21.19 -30.54
CA ASN A 218 3.30 -20.44 -29.31
C ASN A 218 4.27 -19.25 -29.26
N ILE A 219 3.74 -18.02 -29.21
CA ILE A 219 4.54 -16.84 -28.87
C ILE A 219 4.92 -16.94 -27.39
N PHE A 220 6.05 -17.55 -27.04
CA PHE A 220 6.49 -17.61 -25.64
C PHE A 220 6.95 -16.22 -25.17
N ILE A 221 6.00 -15.39 -24.72
CA ILE A 221 6.26 -14.01 -24.26
C ILE A 221 6.91 -13.99 -22.88
N SER A 222 6.95 -15.11 -22.14
CA SER A 222 7.50 -15.21 -20.79
C SER A 222 9.00 -14.90 -20.65
N GLN A 223 9.69 -14.59 -21.74
CA GLN A 223 11.11 -14.26 -21.74
C GLN A 223 11.43 -12.89 -22.39
N ILE A 224 10.40 -12.08 -22.68
CA ILE A 224 10.53 -10.75 -23.30
C ILE A 224 10.61 -9.68 -22.21
N ASN A 225 11.79 -9.10 -22.02
CA ASN A 225 12.06 -8.02 -21.08
C ASN A 225 12.13 -6.67 -21.83
N CYS A 226 10.98 -6.11 -22.21
CA CYS A 226 10.92 -4.80 -22.86
C CYS A 226 10.19 -3.78 -21.98
N LEU A 227 10.68 -2.54 -21.85
CA LEU A 227 9.92 -1.50 -21.11
C LEU A 227 8.54 -1.30 -21.76
N LYS A 228 8.50 -1.20 -23.08
CA LYS A 228 7.29 -1.18 -23.88
C LYS A 228 7.27 -2.36 -24.86
N PHE A 229 6.20 -3.14 -24.83
CA PHE A 229 5.99 -4.27 -25.72
C PHE A 229 4.66 -4.13 -26.48
N THR A 230 4.73 -4.22 -27.80
CA THR A 230 3.61 -3.98 -28.71
C THR A 230 3.45 -5.17 -29.67
N ILE A 231 2.22 -5.65 -29.85
CA ILE A 231 1.86 -6.65 -30.87
C ILE A 231 0.81 -6.06 -31.81
N ILE A 232 1.04 -6.18 -33.12
CA ILE A 232 0.21 -5.61 -34.17
C ILE A 232 -0.14 -6.69 -35.18
N ASP A 233 -1.42 -6.87 -35.50
CA ASP A 233 -1.85 -7.61 -36.68
C ASP A 233 -2.20 -6.63 -37.80
N SER A 234 -1.28 -6.44 -38.75
CA SER A 234 -1.53 -5.62 -39.94
C SER A 234 -1.77 -6.47 -41.19
N HIS A 235 -1.62 -7.80 -41.11
CA HIS A 235 -1.49 -8.66 -42.29
C HIS A 235 -2.18 -10.02 -42.18
N TYR A 236 -2.23 -10.63 -40.99
CA TYR A 236 -2.77 -11.98 -40.78
C TYR A 236 -4.31 -11.97 -40.77
N ASN A 237 -4.91 -11.03 -40.06
CA ASN A 237 -6.37 -10.79 -40.00
C ASN A 237 -7.20 -12.03 -39.64
N SER A 238 -6.67 -12.91 -38.79
CA SER A 238 -7.33 -14.16 -38.38
C SER A 238 -7.22 -14.32 -36.86
N GLU A 239 -7.96 -15.29 -36.30
CA GLU A 239 -7.92 -15.59 -34.88
C GLU A 239 -6.53 -16.04 -34.40
N VAL A 240 -6.05 -15.48 -33.29
CA VAL A 240 -4.70 -15.74 -32.72
C VAL A 240 -4.80 -16.17 -31.28
N LYS A 241 -4.10 -17.26 -30.93
CA LYS A 241 -3.87 -17.64 -29.53
C LYS A 241 -2.64 -16.90 -29.00
N ILE A 242 -2.83 -16.10 -27.94
CA ILE A 242 -1.70 -15.50 -27.21
C ILE A 242 -1.55 -16.22 -25.87
N PRO A 243 -0.41 -16.86 -25.59
CA PRO A 243 -0.21 -17.58 -24.35
C PRO A 243 0.01 -16.63 -23.16
N THR A 244 0.07 -17.22 -21.96
CA THR A 244 0.28 -16.51 -20.70
C THR A 244 1.55 -15.66 -20.71
N LEU A 245 1.40 -14.40 -20.32
CA LEU A 245 2.47 -13.41 -20.25
C LEU A 245 3.14 -13.50 -18.87
N ASN A 246 4.45 -13.76 -18.83
CA ASN A 246 5.21 -13.83 -17.58
C ASN A 246 6.58 -13.18 -17.77
N SER A 247 6.61 -11.88 -18.04
CA SER A 247 7.84 -11.20 -18.43
C SER A 247 7.95 -9.77 -17.87
N PHE A 248 9.17 -9.19 -17.90
CA PHE A 248 9.41 -7.82 -17.45
C PHE A 248 8.90 -6.84 -18.51
N VAL A 249 7.65 -6.41 -18.38
CA VAL A 249 7.03 -5.39 -19.25
C VAL A 249 6.37 -4.33 -18.39
N VAL A 250 6.62 -3.06 -18.72
CA VAL A 250 6.00 -1.91 -18.02
C VAL A 250 4.75 -1.43 -18.79
N ILE A 251 4.83 -1.38 -20.12
CA ILE A 251 3.73 -0.95 -21.01
C ILE A 251 3.46 -2.06 -22.03
N LEU A 252 2.24 -2.57 -22.08
CA LEU A 252 1.81 -3.62 -22.99
C LEU A 252 0.72 -3.12 -23.95
N GLN A 253 0.87 -3.36 -25.24
CA GLN A 253 -0.06 -2.86 -26.26
C GLN A 253 -0.41 -3.92 -27.31
N PHE A 254 -1.68 -3.98 -27.68
CA PHE A 254 -2.22 -4.83 -28.74
C PHE A 254 -3.03 -4.00 -29.72
N TYR A 255 -2.75 -4.17 -31.02
CA TYR A 255 -3.42 -3.45 -32.10
C TYR A 255 -3.96 -4.42 -33.16
N ASN A 256 -5.24 -4.26 -33.49
CA ASN A 256 -5.94 -5.01 -34.54
C ASN A 256 -5.96 -6.55 -34.34
N ILE A 257 -5.77 -7.04 -33.12
CA ILE A 257 -5.67 -8.48 -32.83
C ILE A 257 -7.07 -9.10 -32.69
N ASN A 258 -7.33 -10.20 -33.38
CA ASN A 258 -8.49 -11.04 -33.12
C ASN A 258 -8.11 -12.20 -32.18
N PHE A 259 -8.44 -12.09 -30.89
CA PHE A 259 -8.03 -13.06 -29.88
C PHE A 259 -8.88 -14.32 -29.88
N LYS A 260 -8.21 -15.47 -29.86
CA LYS A 260 -8.80 -16.79 -29.67
C LYS A 260 -8.59 -17.28 -28.23
N LEU A 261 -9.60 -17.08 -27.39
CA LEU A 261 -9.66 -17.62 -26.03
C LEU A 261 -10.67 -18.78 -25.99
N GLU A 262 -10.29 -19.89 -25.36
CA GLU A 262 -11.25 -20.94 -25.01
C GLU A 262 -12.30 -20.39 -24.02
N ASP A 263 -13.51 -20.98 -24.05
CA ASP A 263 -14.61 -20.58 -23.18
C ASP A 263 -14.18 -20.62 -21.70
N ASN A 264 -14.57 -19.59 -20.94
CA ASN A 264 -14.23 -19.37 -19.52
C ASN A 264 -12.75 -19.08 -19.19
N LYS A 265 -11.86 -18.88 -20.18
CA LYS A 265 -10.49 -18.40 -19.92
C LYS A 265 -10.40 -16.87 -19.95
N TYR A 266 -9.54 -16.33 -19.08
CA TYR A 266 -9.25 -14.91 -18.93
C TYR A 266 -7.78 -14.63 -19.25
N PHE A 267 -7.50 -13.43 -19.79
CA PHE A 267 -6.14 -12.90 -19.82
C PHE A 267 -5.72 -12.50 -18.41
N ASN A 268 -4.84 -13.28 -17.81
CA ASN A 268 -4.34 -13.04 -16.47
C ASN A 268 -3.00 -12.30 -16.50
N PHE A 269 -3.04 -11.01 -16.16
CA PHE A 269 -1.86 -10.14 -16.05
C PHE A 269 -1.36 -10.00 -14.61
N SER A 270 -2.03 -10.60 -13.62
CA SER A 270 -1.63 -10.53 -12.21
C SER A 270 -0.18 -10.96 -11.94
N PRO A 271 0.39 -11.98 -12.63
CA PRO A 271 1.79 -12.37 -12.43
C PRO A 271 2.83 -11.32 -12.86
N MET A 272 2.46 -10.33 -13.68
CA MET A 272 3.41 -9.38 -14.27
C MET A 272 3.73 -8.25 -13.28
N SER A 273 4.67 -8.43 -12.36
CA SER A 273 4.99 -7.51 -11.25
C SER A 273 5.33 -6.05 -11.65
N TYR A 274 5.84 -5.83 -12.86
CA TYR A 274 6.28 -4.50 -13.34
C TYR A 274 5.27 -3.78 -14.25
N LEU A 275 4.18 -4.46 -14.63
CA LEU A 275 3.21 -3.92 -15.58
C LEU A 275 2.45 -2.74 -15.00
N MET A 276 2.58 -1.58 -15.65
CA MET A 276 1.91 -0.33 -15.26
C MET A 276 0.78 0.04 -16.22
N SER A 277 0.90 -0.26 -17.51
CA SER A 277 -0.11 0.13 -18.50
C SER A 277 -0.43 -0.97 -19.52
N ILE A 278 -1.71 -1.09 -19.86
CA ILE A 278 -2.22 -2.05 -20.85
C ILE A 278 -3.10 -1.31 -21.87
N THR A 279 -2.90 -1.57 -23.16
CA THR A 279 -3.71 -1.01 -24.25
C THR A 279 -4.16 -2.11 -25.21
N PHE A 280 -5.45 -2.10 -25.55
CA PHE A 280 -6.06 -2.85 -26.63
C PHE A 280 -6.75 -1.85 -27.56
N GLU A 281 -6.48 -1.92 -28.84
CA GLU A 281 -7.11 -1.06 -29.85
C GLU A 281 -7.52 -1.87 -31.06
N ASN A 282 -8.76 -1.70 -31.51
CA ASN A 282 -9.36 -2.44 -32.63
C ASN A 282 -9.27 -3.97 -32.46
N CYS A 283 -9.33 -4.47 -31.23
CA CYS A 283 -9.16 -5.90 -30.93
C CYS A 283 -10.51 -6.62 -30.76
N ASN A 284 -10.59 -7.89 -31.17
CA ASN A 284 -11.78 -8.74 -30.98
C ASN A 284 -11.48 -9.91 -30.03
N GLY A 285 -12.52 -10.52 -29.44
CA GLY A 285 -12.35 -11.70 -28.57
C GLY A 285 -12.02 -11.40 -27.10
N LEU A 286 -12.10 -10.14 -26.66
CA LEU A 286 -11.87 -9.72 -25.27
C LEU A 286 -13.09 -9.87 -24.34
N ILE A 287 -14.28 -10.09 -24.91
CA ILE A 287 -15.54 -10.24 -24.18
C ILE A 287 -16.03 -11.68 -24.24
N ASP A 288 -16.62 -12.19 -23.15
CA ASP A 288 -17.25 -13.51 -23.14
C ASP A 288 -18.67 -13.48 -23.75
N ILE A 289 -19.34 -14.64 -23.80
CA ILE A 289 -20.70 -14.78 -24.34
C ILE A 289 -21.74 -13.98 -23.52
N LEU A 290 -21.42 -13.65 -22.26
CA LEU A 290 -22.24 -12.84 -21.35
C LEU A 290 -21.86 -11.35 -21.40
N ASN A 291 -21.00 -10.93 -22.33
CA ASN A 291 -20.45 -9.57 -22.49
C ASN A 291 -19.53 -9.09 -21.35
N ASN A 292 -19.01 -9.99 -20.51
CA ASN A 292 -18.03 -9.62 -19.49
C ASN A 292 -16.63 -9.51 -20.10
N LEU A 293 -15.87 -8.53 -19.60
CA LEU A 293 -14.47 -8.36 -19.96
C LEU A 293 -13.63 -9.53 -19.42
N ARG A 294 -12.87 -10.20 -20.30
CA ARG A 294 -12.03 -11.36 -19.97
C ARG A 294 -10.60 -10.98 -19.59
N ILE A 295 -10.44 -10.01 -18.69
CA ILE A 295 -9.14 -9.53 -18.21
C ILE A 295 -9.08 -9.62 -16.68
N ILE A 296 -7.98 -10.18 -16.16
CA ILE A 296 -7.66 -10.23 -14.73
C ILE A 296 -6.35 -9.48 -14.50
N VAL A 297 -6.35 -8.59 -13.51
CA VAL A 297 -5.18 -7.85 -13.02
C VAL A 297 -5.06 -8.04 -11.51
N SER A 298 -3.85 -7.86 -10.98
CA SER A 298 -3.62 -7.98 -9.53
C SER A 298 -4.33 -6.84 -8.77
N MET A 299 -5.07 -7.18 -7.71
CA MET A 299 -5.87 -6.23 -6.92
C MET A 299 -5.07 -5.54 -5.80
N ASP A 300 -3.82 -5.96 -5.58
CA ASP A 300 -2.93 -5.45 -4.52
C ASP A 300 -2.13 -4.20 -4.93
N ARG A 301 -2.32 -3.72 -6.16
CA ARG A 301 -1.58 -2.57 -6.70
C ARG A 301 -2.43 -1.71 -7.62
N LYS A 302 -2.03 -0.44 -7.77
CA LYS A 302 -2.57 0.46 -8.79
C LYS A 302 -1.71 0.50 -10.05
N TYR A 303 -2.37 0.39 -11.19
CA TYR A 303 -1.83 0.53 -12.54
C TYR A 303 -2.00 1.98 -13.01
N GLU A 304 -1.12 2.43 -13.91
CA GLU A 304 -1.19 3.75 -14.51
C GLU A 304 -2.36 3.88 -15.48
N ALA A 305 -2.54 2.90 -16.38
CA ALA A 305 -3.60 3.00 -17.38
C ALA A 305 -4.10 1.66 -17.93
N LEU A 306 -5.41 1.56 -18.17
CA LEU A 306 -6.04 0.56 -19.02
C LEU A 306 -6.79 1.24 -20.15
N LYS A 307 -6.51 0.84 -21.39
CA LYS A 307 -7.21 1.33 -22.58
C LYS A 307 -7.77 0.16 -23.37
N ILE A 308 -9.07 0.17 -23.65
CA ILE A 308 -9.76 -0.81 -24.50
C ILE A 308 -10.59 -0.03 -25.51
N LEU A 309 -10.02 0.22 -26.68
CA LEU A 309 -10.53 1.16 -27.66
C LEU A 309 -11.10 0.38 -28.86
N ASN A 310 -12.36 0.62 -29.22
CA ASN A 310 -12.98 -0.06 -30.38
C ASN A 310 -12.80 -1.59 -30.36
N CYS A 311 -13.06 -2.21 -29.21
CA CYS A 311 -12.93 -3.66 -29.02
C CYS A 311 -14.27 -4.38 -28.80
N GLY A 312 -15.38 -3.72 -29.15
CA GLY A 312 -16.72 -4.30 -29.09
C GLY A 312 -17.32 -4.43 -27.68
N LEU A 313 -16.80 -3.72 -26.68
CA LEU A 313 -17.37 -3.75 -25.32
C LEU A 313 -18.83 -3.23 -25.31
N THR A 314 -19.74 -3.92 -24.62
CA THR A 314 -21.17 -3.53 -24.55
C THR A 314 -21.66 -3.19 -23.14
N ILE A 315 -20.92 -3.56 -22.10
CA ILE A 315 -21.23 -3.31 -20.68
C ILE A 315 -19.96 -2.81 -19.97
N LEU A 316 -20.10 -1.88 -19.02
CA LEU A 316 -18.99 -1.43 -18.19
C LEU A 316 -18.58 -2.51 -17.18
N PRO A 317 -17.27 -2.72 -16.95
CA PRO A 317 -16.79 -3.51 -15.81
C PRO A 317 -17.27 -2.95 -14.47
N SER A 318 -17.18 -3.75 -13.41
CA SER A 318 -17.55 -3.30 -12.06
C SER A 318 -16.70 -2.11 -11.59
N THR A 319 -17.24 -1.26 -10.72
CA THR A 319 -16.54 -0.07 -10.20
C THR A 319 -15.27 -0.44 -9.42
N LEU A 320 -15.26 -1.58 -8.72
CA LEU A 320 -14.07 -2.16 -8.10
C LEU A 320 -12.93 -2.37 -9.09
N PHE A 321 -13.24 -2.69 -10.35
CA PHE A 321 -12.23 -2.81 -11.39
C PHE A 321 -11.58 -1.46 -11.73
N PHE A 322 -12.32 -0.36 -11.60
CA PHE A 322 -11.83 0.98 -11.90
C PHE A 322 -10.80 1.45 -10.88
N GLU A 323 -10.96 1.03 -9.62
CA GLU A 323 -10.09 1.42 -8.51
C GLU A 323 -8.64 0.95 -8.69
N ASN A 324 -8.41 -0.07 -9.50
CA ASN A 324 -7.08 -0.59 -9.83
C ASN A 324 -6.30 0.33 -10.77
N PHE A 325 -6.90 1.32 -11.42
CA PHE A 325 -6.23 2.14 -12.44
C PHE A 325 -6.26 3.62 -12.08
N TYR A 326 -5.27 4.40 -12.53
CA TYR A 326 -5.35 5.87 -12.52
C TYR A 326 -6.02 6.42 -13.78
N THR A 327 -5.84 5.75 -14.90
CA THR A 327 -6.43 6.12 -16.19
C THR A 327 -7.19 4.95 -16.80
N ILE A 328 -8.41 5.18 -17.26
CA ILE A 328 -9.24 4.18 -17.94
C ILE A 328 -9.79 4.83 -19.21
N SER A 329 -9.65 4.17 -20.35
CA SER A 329 -10.38 4.54 -21.56
C SER A 329 -11.06 3.34 -22.16
N PHE A 330 -12.38 3.41 -22.28
CA PHE A 330 -13.21 2.45 -23.03
C PHE A 330 -13.90 3.13 -24.22
N ALA A 331 -13.23 4.11 -24.81
CA ALA A 331 -13.79 4.89 -25.91
C ALA A 331 -14.04 4.08 -27.18
N ASN A 332 -14.96 4.57 -28.01
CA ASN A 332 -15.32 3.99 -29.31
C ASN A 332 -15.82 2.54 -29.23
N ASN A 333 -16.49 2.17 -28.14
CA ASN A 333 -17.13 0.87 -28.00
C ASN A 333 -18.65 1.00 -28.18
N ASN A 334 -19.40 -0.03 -27.79
CA ASN A 334 -20.84 -0.08 -27.90
C ASN A 334 -21.52 -0.16 -26.52
N ILE A 335 -20.93 0.49 -25.52
CA ILE A 335 -21.31 0.33 -24.11
C ILE A 335 -22.67 0.97 -23.86
N THR A 336 -23.58 0.23 -23.24
CA THR A 336 -24.94 0.65 -22.89
C THR A 336 -25.14 0.71 -21.36
N GLY A 337 -26.29 1.20 -20.91
CA GLY A 337 -26.63 1.32 -19.48
C GLY A 337 -26.28 2.69 -18.91
N SER A 338 -26.36 2.82 -17.58
CA SER A 338 -26.07 4.07 -16.86
C SER A 338 -24.66 4.10 -16.28
N LEU A 339 -24.13 5.31 -16.08
CA LEU A 339 -22.87 5.51 -15.38
C LEU A 339 -23.00 5.01 -13.92
N PRO A 340 -22.08 4.16 -13.43
CA PRO A 340 -22.09 3.70 -12.05
C PRO A 340 -21.50 4.77 -11.12
N ASN A 341 -21.75 4.67 -9.82
CA ASN A 341 -21.08 5.53 -8.84
C ASN A 341 -19.62 5.09 -8.64
N ILE A 342 -18.68 6.03 -8.66
CA ILE A 342 -17.26 5.83 -8.38
C ILE A 342 -16.85 6.51 -7.06
N LEU A 343 -15.74 6.07 -6.47
CA LEU A 343 -15.24 6.64 -5.22
C LEU A 343 -14.66 8.04 -5.44
N GLU A 344 -15.00 8.98 -4.56
CA GLU A 344 -14.34 10.28 -4.53
C GLU A 344 -12.88 10.14 -4.07
N PRO A 345 -11.94 10.91 -4.64
CA PRO A 345 -10.57 10.92 -4.15
C PRO A 345 -10.49 11.42 -2.70
N ILE A 346 -9.80 10.67 -1.84
CA ILE A 346 -9.45 11.07 -0.47
C ILE A 346 -8.16 11.91 -0.51
N ASP A 347 -7.94 12.78 0.47
CA ASP A 347 -6.75 13.64 0.56
C ASP A 347 -5.44 12.85 0.32
N GLY A 348 -4.70 13.25 -0.70
CA GLY A 348 -3.44 12.60 -1.11
C GLY A 348 -3.58 11.47 -2.13
N GLN A 349 -4.79 11.03 -2.48
CA GLN A 349 -5.05 10.06 -3.55
C GLN A 349 -5.22 10.77 -4.90
N LYS A 350 -4.64 10.21 -5.96
CA LYS A 350 -4.85 10.75 -7.33
C LYS A 350 -6.28 10.48 -7.79
N TYR A 351 -6.88 11.49 -8.44
CA TYR A 351 -8.13 11.34 -9.17
C TYR A 351 -7.98 10.40 -10.38
N LEU A 352 -9.08 9.73 -10.75
CA LEU A 352 -9.20 8.98 -12.00
C LEU A 352 -9.26 9.90 -13.23
N THR A 353 -8.67 9.44 -14.33
CA THR A 353 -8.89 9.96 -15.68
C THR A 353 -9.70 8.91 -16.46
N ILE A 354 -10.91 9.25 -16.87
CA ILE A 354 -11.89 8.31 -17.42
C ILE A 354 -12.34 8.80 -18.79
N ASP A 355 -12.18 8.00 -19.82
CA ASP A 355 -12.68 8.29 -21.17
C ASP A 355 -13.63 7.18 -21.62
N LEU A 356 -14.92 7.51 -21.68
CA LEU A 356 -16.00 6.66 -22.17
C LEU A 356 -16.65 7.27 -23.42
N SER A 357 -15.91 8.11 -24.16
CA SER A 357 -16.42 8.79 -25.35
C SER A 357 -16.85 7.81 -26.45
N ASN A 358 -17.77 8.24 -27.33
CA ASN A 358 -18.27 7.45 -28.46
C ASN A 358 -18.80 6.07 -28.03
N ASN A 359 -19.82 6.07 -27.18
CA ASN A 359 -20.52 4.88 -26.68
C ASN A 359 -22.05 5.10 -26.72
N GLN A 360 -22.82 4.25 -26.04
CA GLN A 360 -24.28 4.34 -25.94
C GLN A 360 -24.77 4.50 -24.49
N LEU A 361 -23.95 5.07 -23.59
CA LEU A 361 -24.31 5.26 -22.18
C LEU A 361 -25.48 6.23 -22.04
N SER A 362 -26.36 6.00 -21.08
CA SER A 362 -27.61 6.74 -20.88
C SER A 362 -27.87 7.05 -19.40
N GLY A 363 -28.88 7.85 -19.09
CA GLY A 363 -29.15 8.30 -17.72
C GLY A 363 -28.26 9.47 -17.27
N PRO A 364 -28.32 9.85 -15.98
CA PRO A 364 -27.63 11.02 -15.44
C PRO A 364 -26.13 10.78 -15.25
N ILE A 365 -25.35 11.87 -15.16
CA ILE A 365 -23.98 11.84 -14.66
C ILE A 365 -24.02 11.99 -13.13
N PRO A 366 -23.58 10.99 -12.35
CA PRO A 366 -23.51 11.11 -10.90
C PRO A 366 -22.51 12.19 -10.42
N GLU A 367 -22.78 12.82 -9.28
CA GLU A 367 -22.02 13.99 -8.78
C GLU A 367 -20.54 13.69 -8.48
N ASN A 368 -20.22 12.46 -8.05
CA ASN A 368 -18.85 12.03 -7.78
C ASN A 368 -17.91 12.14 -9.00
N TYR A 369 -18.43 12.11 -10.22
CA TYR A 369 -17.62 12.36 -11.43
C TYR A 369 -17.08 13.79 -11.52
N CYS A 370 -17.61 14.75 -10.75
CA CYS A 370 -17.05 16.10 -10.63
C CYS A 370 -15.60 16.12 -10.13
N PHE A 371 -15.17 15.06 -9.44
CA PHE A 371 -13.85 14.97 -8.80
C PHE A 371 -12.82 14.23 -9.65
N HIS A 372 -13.14 13.96 -10.92
CA HIS A 372 -12.33 13.20 -11.85
C HIS A 372 -12.14 13.94 -13.17
N ILE A 373 -11.13 13.56 -13.94
CA ILE A 373 -11.02 14.01 -15.34
C ILE A 373 -11.85 13.05 -16.18
N ILE A 374 -12.80 13.57 -16.94
CA ILE A 374 -13.73 12.75 -17.71
C ILE A 374 -13.76 13.13 -19.19
N ASP A 375 -14.09 12.17 -20.04
CA ASP A 375 -14.60 12.35 -21.39
C ASP A 375 -15.80 11.41 -21.61
N PHE A 376 -16.99 12.01 -21.72
CA PHE A 376 -18.26 11.34 -21.98
C PHE A 376 -18.89 11.81 -23.30
N SER A 377 -18.11 12.44 -24.18
CA SER A 377 -18.61 12.94 -25.45
C SER A 377 -19.21 11.82 -26.31
N PHE A 378 -20.21 12.15 -27.13
CA PHE A 378 -20.89 11.24 -28.05
C PHE A 378 -21.45 9.98 -27.36
N ASN A 379 -22.36 10.19 -26.42
CA ASN A 379 -23.14 9.16 -25.73
C ASN A 379 -24.65 9.48 -25.82
N LYS A 380 -25.49 8.84 -24.99
CA LYS A 380 -26.93 9.08 -24.87
C LYS A 380 -27.31 9.55 -23.45
N LEU A 381 -26.39 10.23 -22.75
CA LEU A 381 -26.63 10.72 -21.38
C LEU A 381 -27.73 11.78 -21.39
N VAL A 382 -28.57 11.74 -20.37
CA VAL A 382 -29.78 12.57 -20.21
C VAL A 382 -29.92 13.02 -18.75
N ALA A 383 -30.87 13.92 -18.48
CA ALA A 383 -31.06 14.63 -17.20
C ALA A 383 -30.19 15.88 -17.05
N ASP A 384 -30.27 16.54 -15.90
CA ASP A 384 -29.57 17.79 -15.64
C ASP A 384 -28.06 17.54 -15.48
N LEU A 385 -27.27 18.31 -16.22
CA LEU A 385 -25.83 18.33 -16.07
C LEU A 385 -25.45 18.91 -14.67
N PRO A 386 -24.60 18.24 -13.87
CA PRO A 386 -24.25 18.73 -12.53
C PRO A 386 -23.59 20.12 -12.52
N MET A 387 -23.71 20.82 -11.39
CA MET A 387 -23.28 22.23 -11.26
C MET A 387 -21.78 22.40 -11.51
N CYS A 388 -20.96 21.42 -11.17
CA CYS A 388 -19.52 21.47 -11.41
C CYS A 388 -19.21 21.63 -12.91
N PHE A 389 -19.89 20.89 -13.78
CA PHE A 389 -19.72 20.95 -15.23
C PHE A 389 -20.28 22.25 -15.81
N LEU A 390 -21.44 22.71 -15.31
CA LEU A 390 -22.03 23.99 -15.70
C LEU A 390 -21.11 25.16 -15.37
N CYS A 391 -20.50 25.13 -14.18
CA CYS A 391 -19.62 26.19 -13.74
C CYS A 391 -18.38 26.34 -14.60
N ASP A 392 -17.88 25.27 -15.21
CA ASP A 392 -16.72 25.29 -16.13
C ASP A 392 -17.06 24.78 -17.54
N TYR A 393 -18.29 25.08 -17.99
CA TYR A 393 -18.83 24.53 -19.23
C TYR A 393 -17.92 24.80 -20.44
N SER A 394 -17.37 26.01 -20.54
CA SER A 394 -16.47 26.41 -21.64
C SER A 394 -15.21 25.55 -21.77
N THR A 395 -14.80 24.86 -20.70
CA THR A 395 -13.65 23.96 -20.72
C THR A 395 -14.09 22.52 -20.93
N ILE A 396 -15.23 22.13 -20.37
CA ILE A 396 -15.69 20.74 -20.37
C ILE A 396 -16.58 20.37 -21.57
N GLU A 397 -17.13 21.35 -22.31
CA GLU A 397 -18.11 21.15 -23.41
C GLU A 397 -17.69 20.05 -24.38
N LYS A 398 -16.45 20.09 -24.88
CA LYS A 398 -15.93 19.10 -25.83
C LYS A 398 -15.90 17.66 -25.28
N TYR A 399 -15.88 17.50 -23.96
CA TYR A 399 -15.85 16.22 -23.25
C TYR A 399 -17.26 15.72 -22.87
N ILE A 400 -18.31 16.48 -23.18
CA ILE A 400 -19.71 16.07 -22.90
C ILE A 400 -20.65 16.29 -24.10
N ILE A 401 -20.14 16.86 -25.20
CA ILE A 401 -20.88 17.10 -26.44
C ILE A 401 -21.51 15.82 -26.98
N GLY A 402 -22.62 15.92 -27.71
CA GLY A 402 -23.29 14.77 -28.31
C GLY A 402 -24.23 14.01 -27.35
N ASN A 403 -24.40 14.50 -26.12
CA ASN A 403 -25.41 14.05 -25.16
C ASN A 403 -26.63 14.99 -25.13
N ASN A 404 -27.69 14.65 -24.38
CA ASN A 404 -28.95 15.40 -24.36
C ASN A 404 -29.36 15.81 -22.93
N PHE A 405 -28.66 16.79 -22.36
CA PHE A 405 -28.90 17.28 -20.99
C PHE A 405 -30.10 18.24 -20.91
N THR A 406 -31.00 18.02 -19.95
CA THR A 406 -32.31 18.71 -19.86
C THR A 406 -32.21 20.17 -19.43
N ASN A 407 -31.16 20.53 -18.70
CA ASN A 407 -30.92 21.90 -18.26
C ASN A 407 -30.21 22.77 -19.30
N ILE A 408 -29.84 22.24 -20.48
CA ILE A 408 -29.27 23.00 -21.59
C ILE A 408 -30.32 23.12 -22.70
N VAL A 409 -31.12 24.20 -22.65
CA VAL A 409 -32.25 24.40 -23.57
C VAL A 409 -31.83 25.31 -24.72
N ASN A 410 -31.89 24.83 -25.97
CA ASN A 410 -31.50 25.60 -27.16
C ASN A 410 -30.08 26.18 -27.08
N GLY A 411 -29.15 25.48 -26.44
CA GLY A 411 -27.77 25.95 -26.22
C GLY A 411 -27.63 27.03 -25.14
N ILE A 412 -28.70 27.39 -24.43
CA ILE A 412 -28.66 28.30 -23.30
C ILE A 412 -28.23 27.52 -22.06
N ILE A 413 -27.09 27.90 -21.48
CA ILE A 413 -26.49 27.26 -20.31
C ILE A 413 -26.94 28.00 -19.05
N PRO A 414 -27.40 27.29 -17.99
CA PRO A 414 -27.72 27.88 -16.70
C PRO A 414 -26.54 28.67 -16.11
N LYS A 415 -26.84 29.76 -15.39
CA LYS A 415 -25.81 30.55 -14.72
C LYS A 415 -25.17 29.76 -13.58
N CYS A 416 -23.84 29.68 -13.56
CA CYS A 416 -23.08 29.13 -12.44
C CYS A 416 -23.38 29.90 -11.14
N SER A 417 -23.82 29.19 -10.10
CA SER A 417 -24.23 29.78 -8.81
C SER A 417 -23.41 29.29 -7.61
N GLY A 418 -22.37 28.46 -7.83
CA GLY A 418 -21.82 27.61 -6.77
C GLY A 418 -20.30 27.58 -6.60
N ILE A 419 -19.49 28.50 -7.13
CA ILE A 419 -18.04 28.49 -6.88
C ILE A 419 -17.76 29.12 -5.51
N LYS A 420 -17.16 28.37 -4.58
CA LYS A 420 -16.85 28.86 -3.22
C LYS A 420 -15.73 28.05 -2.56
N TYR A 421 -14.89 28.71 -1.78
CA TYR A 421 -13.97 28.06 -0.83
C TYR A 421 -14.68 27.70 0.47
N THR A 422 -14.48 26.47 0.93
CA THR A 422 -15.04 25.94 2.19
C THR A 422 -14.00 25.89 3.31
N SER A 423 -12.71 25.92 2.98
CA SER A 423 -11.62 26.10 3.95
C SER A 423 -10.81 27.37 3.69
N LYS A 424 -9.99 27.74 4.66
CA LYS A 424 -9.01 28.83 4.54
C LYS A 424 -7.67 28.29 4.06
N ALA A 425 -6.89 29.12 3.38
CA ALA A 425 -5.48 28.84 3.14
C ALA A 425 -4.65 29.21 4.37
N ILE A 426 -3.61 28.44 4.66
CA ILE A 426 -2.64 28.70 5.71
C ILE A 426 -1.36 29.22 5.06
N PHE A 427 -0.99 30.47 5.32
CA PHE A 427 0.23 31.06 4.82
C PHE A 427 1.42 30.66 5.70
N ILE A 428 2.39 30.00 5.08
CA ILE A 428 3.70 29.70 5.64
C ILE A 428 4.72 30.04 4.53
N TYR A 429 5.67 30.92 4.83
CA TYR A 429 6.67 31.36 3.85
C TYR A 429 7.47 30.18 3.27
N TYR A 430 7.53 30.05 1.95
CA TYR A 430 8.07 28.92 1.17
C TYR A 430 7.32 27.57 1.26
N PHE A 431 6.15 27.52 1.88
CA PHE A 431 5.35 26.29 1.97
C PHE A 431 4.05 26.41 1.17
N GLN A 432 3.51 25.24 0.82
CA GLN A 432 2.23 25.09 0.16
C GLN A 432 1.08 25.01 1.18
N SER A 433 -0.11 25.44 0.79
CA SER A 433 -1.34 25.21 1.55
C SER A 433 -2.35 24.41 0.74
N PHE A 434 -3.27 23.73 1.41
CA PHE A 434 -4.35 22.97 0.79
C PHE A 434 -5.68 23.61 1.17
N VAL A 435 -6.49 23.89 0.16
CA VAL A 435 -7.76 24.60 0.30
C VAL A 435 -8.86 23.77 -0.35
N SER A 436 -9.93 23.55 0.40
CA SER A 436 -11.13 22.88 -0.07
C SER A 436 -12.19 23.88 -0.51
N GLY A 437 -13.04 23.48 -1.43
CA GLY A 437 -14.14 24.27 -1.96
C GLY A 437 -15.10 23.44 -2.79
N ILE A 438 -15.97 24.14 -3.53
CA ILE A 438 -16.98 23.57 -4.42
C ILE A 438 -16.90 24.25 -5.78
N ASN A 439 -17.07 23.46 -6.85
CA ASN A 439 -17.06 23.89 -8.24
C ASN A 439 -15.80 24.71 -8.63
N LEU A 440 -14.65 24.35 -8.06
CA LEU A 440 -13.38 25.05 -8.29
C LEU A 440 -12.82 24.86 -9.72
N GLY A 441 -13.41 23.99 -10.54
CA GLY A 441 -13.00 23.71 -11.92
C GLY A 441 -12.04 22.52 -12.05
N TRP A 442 -11.46 22.35 -13.24
CA TRP A 442 -10.55 21.24 -13.58
C TRP A 442 -9.12 21.72 -13.85
N PRO A 443 -8.11 20.80 -13.83
CA PRO A 443 -6.72 21.12 -14.17
C PRO A 443 -6.53 21.88 -15.48
N ASN A 444 -7.31 21.55 -16.52
CA ASN A 444 -7.24 22.21 -17.82
C ASN A 444 -7.72 23.68 -17.80
N SER A 445 -8.34 24.11 -16.70
CA SER A 445 -8.95 25.42 -16.52
C SER A 445 -8.05 26.38 -15.74
N LEU A 446 -6.88 25.93 -15.28
CA LEU A 446 -5.94 26.73 -14.47
C LEU A 446 -5.61 28.08 -15.11
N ASN A 447 -5.34 28.11 -16.41
CA ASN A 447 -5.02 29.34 -17.14
C ASN A 447 -6.18 30.36 -17.21
N LYS A 448 -7.40 29.93 -16.82
CA LYS A 448 -8.60 30.77 -16.77
C LYS A 448 -8.93 31.23 -15.34
N ILE A 449 -8.13 30.85 -14.33
CA ILE A 449 -8.28 31.28 -12.95
C ILE A 449 -7.21 32.33 -12.66
N LEU A 450 -7.63 33.57 -12.43
CA LEU A 450 -6.76 34.67 -12.06
C LEU A 450 -6.89 34.94 -10.56
N SER A 451 -5.80 35.27 -9.89
CA SER A 451 -5.80 35.59 -8.46
C SER A 451 -5.15 36.93 -8.19
N TYR A 452 -5.67 37.69 -7.24
CA TYR A 452 -5.07 38.91 -6.73
C TYR A 452 -5.08 38.93 -5.19
N PRO A 453 -3.91 39.01 -4.51
CA PRO A 453 -2.56 38.98 -5.09
C PRO A 453 -2.31 37.68 -5.87
N ALA A 454 -1.39 37.73 -6.84
CA ALA A 454 -1.10 36.59 -7.70
C ALA A 454 -0.51 35.44 -6.87
N VAL A 455 -1.14 34.26 -6.90
CA VAL A 455 -0.66 33.01 -6.31
C VAL A 455 -0.74 31.91 -7.35
N GLU A 456 0.13 30.91 -7.22
CA GLU A 456 0.03 29.72 -8.06
C GLU A 456 -0.97 28.74 -7.44
N LEU A 457 -1.93 28.29 -8.23
CA LEU A 457 -2.97 27.34 -7.83
C LEU A 457 -2.75 26.04 -8.61
N LEU A 458 -2.84 24.90 -7.93
CA LEU A 458 -2.71 23.58 -8.54
C LEU A 458 -3.86 22.69 -8.05
N PHE A 459 -4.52 21.97 -8.93
CA PHE A 459 -5.58 21.05 -8.52
C PHE A 459 -5.00 19.81 -7.86
N VAL A 460 -5.53 19.49 -6.67
CA VAL A 460 -5.28 18.22 -5.98
C VAL A 460 -6.44 17.27 -6.26
N VAL A 461 -7.67 17.77 -6.08
CA VAL A 461 -8.91 17.08 -6.46
C VAL A 461 -9.74 18.06 -7.30
N PRO A 462 -10.06 17.75 -8.58
CA PRO A 462 -10.92 18.58 -9.42
C PRO A 462 -12.18 19.00 -8.69
N ASN A 463 -12.62 20.25 -8.88
CA ASN A 463 -13.79 20.88 -8.26
C ASN A 463 -13.83 20.96 -6.71
N LYS A 464 -12.92 20.29 -6.00
CA LYS A 464 -12.99 20.12 -4.53
C LYS A 464 -11.79 20.67 -3.79
N GLN A 465 -10.56 20.51 -4.30
CA GLN A 465 -9.35 20.86 -3.56
C GLN A 465 -8.25 21.43 -4.44
N LEU A 466 -7.70 22.56 -4.00
CA LEU A 466 -6.56 23.25 -4.60
C LEU A 466 -5.38 23.26 -3.63
N LYS A 467 -4.19 23.11 -4.18
CA LYS A 467 -2.92 23.46 -3.57
C LYS A 467 -2.60 24.90 -3.95
N VAL A 468 -2.28 25.72 -2.95
CA VAL A 468 -1.92 27.13 -3.08
C VAL A 468 -0.43 27.29 -2.80
N LEU A 469 0.26 27.89 -3.76
CA LEU A 469 1.68 28.22 -3.69
C LEU A 469 1.80 29.75 -3.63
N PHE A 470 2.25 30.24 -2.48
CA PHE A 470 2.39 31.66 -2.24
C PHE A 470 3.69 32.19 -2.86
N PRO A 471 3.67 33.31 -3.60
CA PRO A 471 4.88 33.89 -4.16
C PRO A 471 5.79 34.46 -3.06
N SER A 472 7.09 34.52 -3.36
CA SER A 472 8.08 35.17 -2.50
C SER A 472 7.94 36.70 -2.43
N THR A 473 7.10 37.31 -3.28
CA THR A 473 6.91 38.76 -3.43
C THR A 473 5.76 39.34 -2.59
N LEU A 474 5.07 38.54 -1.77
CA LEU A 474 4.06 39.04 -0.83
C LEU A 474 4.73 39.97 0.20
N THR A 475 4.29 41.23 0.25
CA THR A 475 4.93 42.28 1.07
C THR A 475 4.60 42.15 2.57
N ALA A 476 5.48 42.65 3.44
CA ALA A 476 5.24 42.74 4.88
C ALA A 476 3.96 43.51 5.24
N ASP A 477 3.61 44.54 4.47
CA ASP A 477 2.37 45.30 4.67
C ASP A 477 1.10 44.47 4.48
N THR A 478 1.15 43.45 3.60
CA THR A 478 0.03 42.51 3.39
C THR A 478 -0.14 41.58 4.59
N LEU A 479 0.95 41.26 5.30
CA LEU A 479 0.96 40.33 6.43
C LEU A 479 0.62 41.00 7.78
N LYS A 480 0.75 42.33 7.89
CA LYS A 480 0.44 43.08 9.13
C LYS A 480 -1.03 42.99 9.58
N ASN A 481 -1.96 42.63 8.69
CA ASN A 481 -3.39 42.55 9.00
C ASN A 481 -3.85 41.23 9.63
N ASN A 482 -2.94 40.31 9.97
CA ASN A 482 -3.17 38.96 10.54
C ASN A 482 -4.08 38.01 9.73
N ASN A 483 -4.91 38.53 8.83
CA ASN A 483 -5.69 37.82 7.83
C ASN A 483 -5.80 38.71 6.58
N PHE A 484 -5.51 38.14 5.41
CA PHE A 484 -5.78 38.78 4.13
C PHE A 484 -6.58 37.83 3.24
N SER A 485 -7.13 38.35 2.14
CA SER A 485 -7.86 37.51 1.20
C SER A 485 -7.26 37.58 -0.19
N ILE A 486 -7.30 36.44 -0.88
CA ILE A 486 -6.95 36.33 -2.29
C ILE A 486 -8.24 36.35 -3.08
N ASN A 487 -8.44 37.40 -3.86
CA ASN A 487 -9.57 37.49 -4.77
C ASN A 487 -9.26 36.67 -6.02
N THR A 488 -10.01 35.60 -6.22
CA THR A 488 -9.90 34.73 -7.38
C THR A 488 -11.03 35.01 -8.37
N ARG A 489 -10.67 35.27 -9.63
CA ARG A 489 -11.57 35.47 -10.76
C ARG A 489 -11.53 34.23 -11.65
N TYR A 490 -12.66 33.57 -11.74
CA TYR A 490 -12.89 32.41 -12.61
C TYR A 490 -13.42 32.93 -13.95
N ASN A 491 -12.55 33.09 -14.96
CA ASN A 491 -12.94 33.69 -16.24
C ASN A 491 -13.94 32.84 -17.02
N PHE A 492 -13.91 31.51 -16.85
CA PHE A 492 -14.85 30.60 -17.51
C PHE A 492 -16.30 30.73 -17.03
N SER A 493 -16.52 31.21 -15.79
CA SER A 493 -17.85 31.44 -15.21
C SER A 493 -18.17 32.92 -15.00
N SER A 494 -17.18 33.80 -15.21
CA SER A 494 -17.22 35.22 -14.83
C SER A 494 -17.56 35.45 -13.35
N THR A 495 -17.06 34.59 -12.45
CA THR A 495 -17.32 34.65 -11.00
C THR A 495 -16.09 35.11 -10.24
N ASN A 496 -16.28 36.00 -9.26
CA ASN A 496 -15.24 36.39 -8.31
C ASN A 496 -15.51 35.74 -6.95
N VAL A 497 -14.52 35.07 -6.39
CA VAL A 497 -14.59 34.38 -5.10
C VAL A 497 -13.37 34.76 -4.26
N SER A 498 -13.59 35.06 -2.98
CA SER A 498 -12.53 35.45 -2.06
C SER A 498 -12.06 34.26 -1.24
N LEU A 499 -10.78 33.90 -1.35
CA LEU A 499 -10.11 32.91 -0.51
C LEU A 499 -9.53 33.60 0.72
N GLN A 500 -9.97 33.19 1.90
CA GLN A 500 -9.43 33.69 3.16
C GLN A 500 -8.07 33.02 3.44
N VAL A 501 -7.07 33.82 3.81
CA VAL A 501 -5.73 33.37 4.16
C VAL A 501 -5.44 33.70 5.62
N GLU A 502 -5.11 32.67 6.38
CA GLU A 502 -4.70 32.73 7.77
C GLU A 502 -3.19 32.55 7.87
N ILE A 503 -2.52 33.43 8.60
CA ILE A 503 -1.07 33.38 8.73
C ILE A 503 -0.70 32.43 9.88
N SER A 504 0.11 31.41 9.61
CA SER A 504 0.56 30.49 10.66
C SER A 504 1.47 31.22 11.65
N PRO A 505 1.28 31.04 12.98
CA PRO A 505 2.28 31.44 13.95
C PRO A 505 3.58 30.63 13.73
N PRO A 506 4.75 31.14 14.20
CA PRO A 506 6.00 30.38 14.17
C PRO A 506 5.85 29.04 14.90
N ILE A 507 6.45 27.97 14.39
CA ILE A 507 6.40 26.62 15.00
C ILE A 507 7.82 26.14 15.22
N VAL A 508 8.18 25.85 16.48
CA VAL A 508 9.47 25.28 16.84
C VAL A 508 9.36 23.76 16.87
N SER A 509 10.24 23.07 16.14
CA SER A 509 10.30 21.60 16.09
C SER A 509 11.36 21.04 17.03
N TYR A 510 12.57 21.62 17.04
CA TYR A 510 13.64 21.27 17.97
C TYR A 510 14.70 22.38 18.06
N ILE A 511 15.60 22.29 19.05
CA ILE A 511 16.70 23.25 19.28
C ILE A 511 18.00 22.47 19.50
N LEU A 512 19.10 22.94 18.91
CA LEU A 512 20.46 22.42 19.09
C LEU A 512 21.38 23.51 19.69
N GLU A 513 22.32 23.13 20.55
CA GLU A 513 23.40 24.03 20.98
C GLU A 513 24.69 23.88 20.13
N GLY A 514 25.39 25.00 19.90
CA GLY A 514 26.68 25.03 19.22
C GLY A 514 27.90 24.83 20.15
N PRO A 515 29.09 24.56 19.59
CA PRO A 515 30.32 24.32 20.35
C PRO A 515 30.67 25.51 21.26
N GLN A 516 31.06 25.22 22.51
CA GLN A 516 31.31 26.24 23.52
C GLN A 516 32.68 26.89 23.33
N SER A 517 32.70 28.13 22.86
CA SER A 517 33.89 28.99 22.89
C SER A 517 33.76 29.99 24.04
N ASN A 518 34.42 29.71 25.16
CA ASN A 518 34.49 30.55 26.36
C ASN A 518 33.15 30.73 27.13
N SER A 519 33.25 30.78 28.47
CA SER A 519 32.17 30.58 29.45
C SER A 519 31.04 31.64 29.50
N SER A 520 30.85 32.47 28.47
CA SER A 520 29.89 33.58 28.48
C SER A 520 29.04 33.74 27.22
N ILE A 521 29.25 32.90 26.19
CA ILE A 521 28.50 32.97 24.93
C ILE A 521 28.04 31.57 24.56
N THR A 522 26.76 31.42 24.23
CA THR A 522 26.24 30.15 23.69
C THR A 522 25.36 30.40 22.48
N ASN A 523 25.61 29.62 21.44
CA ASN A 523 24.89 29.65 20.19
C ASN A 523 23.82 28.56 20.19
N PHE A 524 22.64 28.89 19.70
CA PHE A 524 21.52 27.99 19.51
C PHE A 524 21.09 27.97 18.06
N GLU A 525 20.70 26.80 17.58
CA GLU A 525 20.00 26.60 16.32
C GLU A 525 18.58 26.12 16.61
N ILE A 526 17.59 26.93 16.27
CA ILE A 526 16.16 26.65 16.44
C ILE A 526 15.62 26.21 15.09
N VAL A 527 15.17 24.96 14.99
CA VAL A 527 14.64 24.39 13.75
C VAL A 527 13.12 24.32 13.82
N GLY A 528 12.46 24.68 12.73
CA GLY A 528 11.00 24.73 12.68
C GLY A 528 10.45 25.35 11.41
N LYS A 529 9.20 25.83 11.47
CA LYS A 529 8.45 26.36 10.33
C LYS A 529 7.81 27.70 10.66
N ALA A 530 7.36 28.42 9.64
CA ALA A 530 6.65 29.69 9.77
C ALA A 530 7.45 30.81 10.49
N PHE A 531 8.78 30.77 10.44
CA PHE A 531 9.63 31.83 11.00
C PHE A 531 9.60 33.15 10.20
N GLN A 532 8.99 33.16 9.00
CA GLN A 532 8.78 34.36 8.18
C GLN A 532 10.06 35.20 7.99
N SER A 533 11.19 34.51 7.74
CA SER A 533 12.52 35.10 7.72
C SER A 533 13.01 35.38 6.30
N SER A 534 12.82 36.61 5.84
CA SER A 534 13.43 37.12 4.60
C SER A 534 13.86 38.58 4.80
N SER A 535 14.69 39.11 3.90
CA SER A 535 15.09 40.52 3.93
C SER A 535 13.94 41.52 3.83
N GLN A 536 12.72 41.04 3.50
CA GLN A 536 11.51 41.86 3.38
C GLN A 536 10.67 41.90 4.67
N PHE A 537 11.01 41.12 5.70
CA PHE A 537 10.26 41.01 6.95
C PHE A 537 11.05 41.60 8.13
N GLU A 538 10.35 42.15 9.13
CA GLU A 538 10.91 42.80 10.33
C GLU A 538 11.64 41.80 11.28
N GLY A 539 11.84 40.55 10.87
CA GLY A 539 12.57 39.51 11.62
C GLY A 539 11.74 38.82 12.71
N VAL A 540 12.42 38.10 13.60
CA VAL A 540 11.84 37.38 14.75
C VAL A 540 12.52 37.80 16.04
N ALA A 541 11.81 37.65 17.17
CA ALA A 541 12.37 37.72 18.51
C ALA A 541 12.26 36.34 19.16
N ILE A 542 13.35 35.86 19.76
CA ILE A 542 13.44 34.53 20.37
C ILE A 542 13.71 34.69 21.85
N TYR A 543 12.88 34.09 22.68
CA TYR A 543 12.99 34.17 24.13
C TYR A 543 13.18 32.78 24.73
N PHE A 544 14.22 32.61 25.54
CA PHE A 544 14.40 31.48 26.44
C PHE A 544 13.96 31.92 27.83
N ASP A 545 12.75 31.54 28.23
CA ASP A 545 11.96 32.15 29.31
C ASP A 545 11.85 33.68 29.11
N ASN A 546 12.59 34.46 29.89
CA ASN A 546 12.66 35.93 29.82
C ASN A 546 13.98 36.43 29.20
N ILE A 547 14.85 35.53 28.72
CA ILE A 547 16.15 35.87 28.15
C ILE A 547 15.99 36.04 26.64
N ASN A 548 16.27 37.25 26.14
CA ASN A 548 16.24 37.53 24.71
C ASN A 548 17.50 37.00 24.02
N CYS A 549 17.33 36.16 23.00
CA CYS A 549 18.42 35.66 22.16
C CYS A 549 18.78 36.70 21.10
N LYS A 550 20.05 37.07 21.00
CA LYS A 550 20.57 38.11 20.10
C LYS A 550 21.25 37.52 18.86
N ASP A 551 21.75 38.37 17.97
CA ASP A 551 22.50 37.98 16.76
C ASP A 551 21.82 36.93 15.90
N ILE A 552 20.51 37.12 15.71
CA ILE A 552 19.68 36.17 14.96
C ILE A 552 20.13 36.14 13.50
N LYS A 553 20.56 34.97 13.03
CA LYS A 553 20.78 34.69 11.61
C LYS A 553 19.70 33.77 11.09
N TYR A 554 19.33 34.01 9.84
CA TYR A 554 18.21 33.37 9.19
C TYR A 554 18.71 32.38 8.16
N ILE A 555 18.39 31.10 8.37
CA ILE A 555 18.62 30.00 7.44
C ILE A 555 17.23 29.43 7.11
N PRO A 556 16.96 28.98 5.86
CA PRO A 556 15.65 28.41 5.55
C PRO A 556 15.28 27.26 6.51
N SER A 557 14.17 27.43 7.25
CA SER A 557 13.68 26.50 8.29
C SER A 557 14.49 26.45 9.60
N THR A 558 15.52 27.29 9.74
CA THR A 558 16.39 27.32 10.94
C THR A 558 16.76 28.76 11.33
N LEU A 559 16.63 29.09 12.61
CA LEU A 559 17.10 30.35 13.18
C LEU A 559 18.33 30.05 14.01
N SER A 560 19.46 30.71 13.75
CA SER A 560 20.58 30.67 14.70
C SER A 560 20.54 31.91 15.56
N CYS A 561 20.71 31.80 16.87
CA CYS A 561 20.80 32.96 17.74
C CYS A 561 21.83 32.74 18.86
N THR A 562 22.26 33.81 19.49
CA THR A 562 23.30 33.80 20.51
C THR A 562 22.81 34.44 21.80
N ILE A 563 23.00 33.74 22.91
CA ILE A 563 22.81 34.31 24.25
C ILE A 563 24.19 34.73 24.77
N HIS A 564 24.40 36.04 24.93
CA HIS A 564 25.64 36.67 25.45
C HIS A 564 25.69 36.73 26.98
N SER A 565 25.04 35.78 27.62
CA SER A 565 24.98 35.68 29.07
C SER A 565 25.04 34.23 29.48
N PHE A 566 25.53 34.00 30.69
CA PHE A 566 25.53 32.68 31.28
C PHE A 566 24.12 32.08 31.32
N ILE A 567 23.99 30.88 30.77
CA ILE A 567 22.78 30.06 30.77
C ILE A 567 23.01 28.83 31.64
N LYS A 568 22.00 28.47 32.43
CA LYS A 568 22.05 27.41 33.42
C LYS A 568 21.55 26.12 32.81
N ASP A 569 22.10 24.99 33.25
CA ASP A 569 21.60 23.66 32.89
C ASP A 569 20.20 23.48 33.50
N LYS A 570 19.15 23.61 32.68
CA LYS A 570 17.74 23.45 33.06
C LYS A 570 16.85 23.31 31.81
N ILE A 571 15.55 23.13 32.05
CA ILE A 571 14.52 23.24 31.01
C ILE A 571 14.11 24.72 30.86
N TYR A 572 14.13 25.22 29.63
CA TYR A 572 13.70 26.56 29.23
C TYR A 572 12.41 26.50 28.43
N ASN A 573 11.49 27.44 28.67
CA ASN A 573 10.34 27.70 27.82
C ASN A 573 10.76 28.63 26.68
N VAL A 574 10.87 28.10 25.48
CA VAL A 574 11.30 28.84 24.30
C VAL A 574 10.09 29.30 23.50
N THR A 575 10.03 30.60 23.21
CA THR A 575 9.01 31.19 22.33
C THR A 575 9.67 31.98 21.21
N VAL A 576 9.06 31.93 20.03
CA VAL A 576 9.49 32.69 18.85
C VAL A 576 8.34 33.60 18.45
N ARG A 577 8.57 34.91 18.48
CA ARG A 577 7.60 35.92 18.06
C ARG A 577 8.02 36.49 16.71
N SER A 578 7.12 36.44 15.73
CA SER A 578 7.30 37.15 14.47
C SER A 578 7.06 38.64 14.71
N LEU A 579 8.03 39.49 14.36
CA LEU A 579 7.88 40.94 14.49
C LEU A 579 6.98 41.52 13.39
N SER A 580 6.88 40.84 12.24
CA SER A 580 6.07 41.30 11.11
C SER A 580 4.57 41.08 11.30
N THR A 581 4.19 39.95 11.93
CA THR A 581 2.77 39.59 12.15
C THR A 581 2.35 39.70 13.62
N ASN A 582 3.30 39.94 14.52
CA ASN A 582 3.06 39.96 15.96
C ASN A 582 2.54 38.62 16.54
N LEU A 583 2.58 37.53 15.77
CA LEU A 583 2.19 36.20 16.20
C LEU A 583 3.34 35.53 16.97
N THR A 584 3.00 34.81 18.03
CA THR A 584 3.97 34.08 18.88
C THR A 584 3.74 32.59 18.75
N SER A 585 4.83 31.83 18.71
CA SER A 585 4.77 30.37 18.73
C SER A 585 4.11 29.84 19.99
N GLU A 586 3.63 28.60 19.92
CA GLU A 586 3.44 27.82 21.15
C GLU A 586 4.76 27.67 21.91
N VAL A 587 4.66 27.42 23.21
CA VAL A 587 5.82 27.30 24.11
C VAL A 587 6.54 25.97 23.86
N PHE A 588 7.79 26.01 23.42
CA PHE A 588 8.64 24.83 23.23
C PHE A 588 9.55 24.61 24.43
N ARG A 589 9.60 23.39 25.00
CA ARG A 589 10.45 23.08 26.17
C ARG A 589 11.79 22.50 25.74
N PHE A 590 12.89 23.18 26.07
CA PHE A 590 14.26 22.77 25.69
C PHE A 590 15.18 22.56 26.91
N THR A 591 15.98 21.48 26.92
CA THR A 591 16.89 21.12 28.02
C THR A 591 18.35 21.27 27.59
N PHE A 592 19.20 21.89 28.41
CA PHE A 592 20.60 22.25 28.07
C PHE A 592 21.67 21.62 29.01
N ILE A 593 22.77 21.00 28.49
CA ILE A 593 23.87 20.24 29.20
C ILE A 593 25.28 20.33 28.44
N ARG A 594 26.51 20.10 29.01
CA ARG A 594 27.91 20.34 28.42
C ARG A 594 28.99 19.15 28.50
N THR A 595 30.13 19.05 27.70
CA THR A 595 31.13 17.86 27.66
C THR A 595 32.71 17.97 27.28
N PHE A 596 33.68 17.25 28.01
CA PHE A 596 35.11 16.64 27.89
C PHE A 596 36.42 17.36 27.24
N PRO A 597 37.73 17.33 27.73
CA PRO A 597 38.55 16.24 28.30
C PRO A 597 38.29 16.04 29.77
N THR A 598 38.58 14.82 30.23
CA THR A 598 37.62 14.31 31.18
C THR A 598 37.99 13.07 31.96
N ILE A 599 37.17 12.85 32.97
CA ILE A 599 37.31 11.80 33.94
C ILE A 599 35.95 11.11 34.00
N PHE A 600 35.93 9.83 33.67
CA PHE A 600 34.72 9.03 33.72
C PHE A 600 34.58 8.29 35.06
N GLU A 601 35.68 8.10 35.81
CA GLU A 601 35.64 7.44 37.10
C GLU A 601 36.80 7.91 38.01
N ILE A 602 36.56 8.08 39.31
CA ILE A 602 37.61 8.31 40.31
C ILE A 602 37.44 7.25 41.38
N ILE A 603 38.44 6.39 41.56
CA ILE A 603 38.49 5.42 42.65
C ILE A 603 39.23 6.07 43.80
N SER A 604 38.48 6.49 44.80
CA SER A 604 39.02 7.25 45.92
C SER A 604 39.26 6.38 47.15
N PRO A 605 40.21 6.76 48.02
CA PRO A 605 40.40 6.12 49.32
C PRO A 605 39.33 6.59 50.32
N LYS A 606 39.38 6.13 51.57
CA LYS A 606 38.56 6.69 52.68
C LYS A 606 39.20 7.98 53.22
N ARG A 607 38.46 8.79 53.99
CA ARG A 607 38.97 10.08 54.57
C ARG A 607 40.25 9.98 55.39
N GLU A 608 40.58 8.81 55.91
CA GLU A 608 41.84 8.55 56.64
C GLU A 608 43.08 8.48 55.71
N GLY A 609 42.88 8.56 54.40
CA GLY A 609 43.94 8.54 53.37
C GLY A 609 44.08 7.18 52.67
N GLY A 610 44.82 7.15 51.56
CA GLY A 610 45.07 5.95 50.76
C GLY A 610 45.35 6.20 49.28
N LEU A 611 45.33 5.13 48.48
CA LEU A 611 45.53 5.20 47.02
C LEU A 611 44.30 5.81 46.35
N VAL A 612 44.52 6.77 45.45
CA VAL A 612 43.52 7.29 44.53
C VAL A 612 43.89 7.03 43.07
N GLN A 613 42.89 6.70 42.27
CA GLN A 613 42.99 6.48 40.84
C GLN A 613 41.96 7.33 40.09
N PHE A 614 42.42 8.26 39.26
CA PHE A 614 41.60 9.01 38.31
C PHE A 614 41.62 8.27 36.98
N LYS A 615 40.45 7.77 36.57
CA LYS A 615 40.22 7.09 35.30
C LYS A 615 39.43 8.00 34.39
N GLY A 616 39.96 8.23 33.21
CA GLY A 616 39.44 9.25 32.32
C GLY A 616 39.89 9.02 30.91
N TYR A 617 39.31 9.77 29.99
CA TYR A 617 39.85 9.87 28.65
C TYR A 617 40.72 11.11 28.62
N TYR A 618 41.99 10.88 28.90
CA TYR A 618 43.00 11.92 28.92
C TYR A 618 43.61 12.13 27.54
N GLY A 619 43.39 11.24 26.56
CA GLY A 619 44.02 11.36 25.24
C GLY A 619 45.48 10.86 25.22
N SER A 620 46.14 10.92 24.06
CA SER A 620 47.49 10.38 23.84
C SER A 620 48.62 11.35 24.23
N PHE A 621 48.51 12.01 25.38
CA PHE A 621 49.56 12.92 25.87
C PHE A 621 50.83 12.13 26.21
N ILE A 622 52.00 12.62 25.74
CA ILE A 622 53.31 11.98 25.89
C ILE A 622 54.05 12.48 27.15
N ASP A 623 53.52 13.54 27.77
CA ASP A 623 54.17 14.26 28.87
C ASP A 623 53.62 13.85 30.25
N TYR A 624 54.45 14.01 31.29
CA TYR A 624 54.16 13.58 32.65
C TYR A 624 53.08 14.48 33.30
N PRO A 625 51.89 13.97 33.65
CA PRO A 625 50.83 14.77 34.24
C PRO A 625 51.16 15.16 35.68
N THR A 626 50.71 16.35 36.08
CA THR A 626 50.78 16.82 37.46
C THR A 626 49.41 16.77 38.11
N LEU A 627 49.34 16.34 39.37
CA LEU A 627 48.10 16.20 40.14
C LEU A 627 48.17 17.06 41.40
N GLU A 628 47.20 17.95 41.55
CA GLU A 628 46.99 18.77 42.73
C GLU A 628 45.62 18.45 43.30
N ILE A 629 45.53 18.19 44.61
CA ILE A 629 44.26 17.93 45.30
C ILE A 629 44.22 18.81 46.54
N GLY A 630 43.19 19.64 46.71
CA GLY A 630 43.06 20.51 47.88
C GLY A 630 44.13 21.61 47.97
N LYS A 631 44.72 22.00 46.83
CA LYS A 631 45.91 22.85 46.71
C LYS A 631 47.24 22.23 47.14
N ASN A 632 47.23 20.94 47.49
CA ASN A 632 48.44 20.21 47.80
C ASN A 632 48.89 19.43 46.56
N PRO A 633 50.16 19.57 46.13
CA PRO A 633 50.69 18.78 45.03
C PRO A 633 50.97 17.35 45.49
N TYR A 634 50.53 16.38 44.69
CA TYR A 634 50.78 14.96 44.95
C TYR A 634 51.55 14.34 43.78
N ASN A 635 52.57 13.55 44.12
CA ASN A 635 53.35 12.85 43.12
C ASN A 635 52.52 11.76 42.45
N VAL A 636 52.32 11.88 41.15
CA VAL A 636 51.67 10.85 40.34
C VAL A 636 52.55 9.60 40.38
N SER A 637 52.00 8.52 40.90
CA SER A 637 52.70 7.24 41.11
C SER A 637 52.68 6.36 39.86
N PHE A 638 51.65 6.47 39.03
CA PHE A 638 51.53 5.80 37.72
C PHE A 638 50.57 6.59 36.83
N PHE A 639 50.87 6.69 35.53
CA PHE A 639 49.93 7.26 34.57
C PHE A 639 50.05 6.63 33.17
N ASN A 640 48.93 6.66 32.44
CA ASN A 640 48.84 6.37 31.01
C ASN A 640 47.66 7.14 30.41
N SER A 641 47.31 6.90 29.14
CA SER A 641 46.22 7.60 28.42
C SER A 641 44.82 7.47 29.02
N THR A 642 44.65 6.61 30.03
CA THR A 642 43.34 6.28 30.62
C THR A 642 43.29 6.31 32.15
N LEU A 643 44.44 6.40 32.81
CA LEU A 643 44.56 6.22 34.25
C LEU A 643 45.68 7.09 34.79
N ILE A 644 45.41 7.80 35.87
CA ILE A 644 46.38 8.56 36.67
C ILE A 644 46.19 8.15 38.12
N THR A 645 47.23 7.68 38.79
CA THR A 645 47.15 7.25 40.19
C THR A 645 48.09 8.06 41.08
N SER A 646 47.71 8.21 42.34
CA SER A 646 48.52 8.87 43.37
C SER A 646 48.12 8.37 44.76
N THR A 647 48.90 8.69 45.78
CA THR A 647 48.59 8.37 47.18
C THR A 647 48.38 9.65 47.96
N ILE A 648 47.25 9.76 48.67
CA ILE A 648 46.87 10.97 49.42
C ILE A 648 46.72 10.68 50.92
N GLY A 649 46.97 11.69 51.74
CA GLY A 649 46.88 11.62 53.21
C GLY A 649 45.47 11.91 53.78
N PRO A 650 45.30 11.84 55.11
CA PRO A 650 44.04 12.15 55.78
C PRO A 650 43.68 13.64 55.68
N ASP A 651 42.41 13.94 55.39
CA ASP A 651 41.90 15.31 55.26
C ASP A 651 40.42 15.41 55.71
N ILE A 652 39.95 16.62 56.01
CA ILE A 652 38.72 16.89 56.76
C ILE A 652 37.60 17.52 55.91
N SER A 653 37.82 17.81 54.62
CA SER A 653 36.81 18.46 53.76
C SER A 653 36.87 18.02 52.29
N PHE A 654 35.86 18.40 51.49
CA PHE A 654 35.80 18.12 50.05
C PHE A 654 36.90 18.89 49.30
N LEU A 655 37.65 18.18 48.46
CA LEU A 655 38.84 18.75 47.81
C LEU A 655 38.61 18.89 46.30
N ASN A 656 39.10 19.99 45.73
CA ASN A 656 39.18 20.11 44.28
C ASN A 656 40.45 19.43 43.80
N TYR A 657 40.36 18.67 42.73
CA TYR A 657 41.52 18.17 42.03
C TYR A 657 41.77 18.96 40.75
N LYS A 658 43.04 19.07 40.37
CA LYS A 658 43.49 19.60 39.10
C LYS A 658 44.57 18.68 38.54
N ILE A 659 44.35 18.24 37.31
CA ILE A 659 45.31 17.50 36.52
C ILE A 659 45.77 18.38 35.37
N SER A 660 47.07 18.64 35.29
CA SER A 660 47.65 19.52 34.26
C SER A 660 48.64 18.74 33.40
N PHE A 661 48.59 18.99 32.09
CA PHE A 661 49.50 18.45 31.08
C PHE A 661 50.26 19.62 30.43
N ASP A 662 51.56 19.45 30.13
CA ASP A 662 52.45 20.56 29.72
C ASP A 662 52.00 21.29 28.44
N SER A 663 51.14 20.68 27.61
CA SER A 663 50.42 21.33 26.51
C SER A 663 49.02 21.84 26.93
N SER A 664 48.98 22.97 27.63
CA SER A 664 47.86 23.92 27.89
C SER A 664 46.41 23.44 28.11
N SER A 665 46.14 22.16 28.42
CA SER A 665 44.80 21.66 28.77
C SER A 665 44.79 21.10 30.18
N ASN A 666 43.88 21.63 31.02
CA ASN A 666 43.77 21.26 32.43
C ASN A 666 42.39 20.65 32.68
N ILE A 667 42.34 19.53 33.38
CA ILE A 667 41.10 18.90 33.82
C ILE A 667 40.98 19.14 35.32
N THR A 668 39.90 19.80 35.71
CA THR A 668 39.61 20.11 37.11
C THR A 668 38.27 19.51 37.48
N GLY A 669 38.16 18.98 38.69
CA GLY A 669 36.89 18.47 39.21
C GLY A 669 36.92 18.31 40.72
N ILE A 670 35.88 17.66 41.26
CA ILE A 670 35.73 17.45 42.69
C ILE A 670 36.16 16.04 43.05
N PHE A 671 36.97 15.95 44.09
CA PHE A 671 37.45 14.72 44.66
C PHE A 671 36.54 14.29 45.82
N HIS A 672 35.94 13.12 45.69
CA HIS A 672 35.14 12.47 46.72
C HIS A 672 35.96 11.37 47.38
N TYR A 673 35.77 11.09 48.66
CA TYR A 673 36.33 9.88 49.27
C TYR A 673 35.34 8.71 49.07
N SER A 674 35.81 7.46 49.09
CA SER A 674 34.98 6.24 48.86
C SER A 674 33.81 6.05 49.82
N ASP A 675 33.82 6.77 50.93
CA ASP A 675 32.74 6.89 51.91
C ASP A 675 31.69 7.98 51.54
N ASP A 676 31.76 8.55 50.33
CA ASP A 676 30.76 9.42 49.69
C ASP A 676 29.81 8.61 48.71
N PRO A 677 28.64 9.12 48.23
CA PRO A 677 27.61 8.36 47.45
C PRO A 677 27.91 8.09 45.91
N LYS A 678 27.30 7.06 45.21
CA LYS A 678 27.74 6.35 43.92
C LYS A 678 27.08 6.73 42.52
N TYR A 679 27.59 6.20 41.35
CA TYR A 679 27.18 6.43 39.90
C TYR A 679 27.34 5.21 38.91
N CYS A 680 26.85 5.25 37.63
CA CYS A 680 26.93 4.18 36.56
C CYS A 680 27.69 4.57 35.26
N ASN A 681 28.14 3.57 34.46
CA ASN A 681 29.10 3.74 33.34
C ASN A 681 28.55 4.15 31.95
N PHE A 682 27.47 3.55 31.42
CA PHE A 682 26.87 3.90 30.11
C PHE A 682 25.52 3.21 29.90
N CYS A 683 24.46 3.97 29.60
CA CYS A 683 23.08 3.47 29.49
C CYS A 683 22.43 3.71 28.11
N ASN A 684 23.21 3.91 27.04
CA ASN A 684 22.71 4.16 25.67
C ASN A 684 21.72 5.34 25.57
N GLU A 685 21.93 6.38 26.37
CA GLU A 685 21.07 7.56 26.48
C GLU A 685 20.84 8.26 25.12
N ILE A 686 21.86 8.27 24.24
CA ILE A 686 21.84 8.92 22.92
C ILE A 686 20.75 8.36 21.99
N ASN A 687 20.48 7.07 22.05
CA ASN A 687 19.46 6.42 21.21
C ASN A 687 18.14 6.17 21.97
N GLY A 688 17.97 6.81 23.13
CA GLY A 688 16.84 6.59 24.01
C GLY A 688 16.88 5.25 24.75
N GLY A 689 18.07 4.69 24.98
CA GLY A 689 18.27 3.36 25.57
C GLY A 689 17.87 3.22 27.04
N GLY A 690 18.28 4.14 27.92
CA GLY A 690 18.02 4.06 29.37
C GLY A 690 18.74 5.14 30.18
N ILE A 691 18.49 5.24 31.48
CA ILE A 691 19.07 6.23 32.41
C ILE A 691 19.81 5.53 33.56
N CYS A 692 20.94 6.06 34.01
CA CYS A 692 21.64 5.52 35.18
C CYS A 692 20.89 5.80 36.50
N ASN A 693 20.58 4.76 37.28
CA ASN A 693 20.18 4.89 38.68
C ASN A 693 21.42 4.99 39.58
N THR A 694 21.74 6.21 40.01
CA THR A 694 22.92 6.56 40.80
C THR A 694 22.89 5.99 42.23
N THR A 695 21.71 5.61 42.73
CA THR A 695 21.57 5.01 44.07
C THR A 695 22.12 3.58 44.12
N ILE A 696 22.01 2.84 43.02
CA ILE A 696 22.39 1.43 42.89
C ILE A 696 23.51 1.17 41.86
N GLY A 697 23.86 2.16 41.03
CA GLY A 697 24.93 2.04 40.02
C GLY A 697 24.56 1.15 38.81
N LYS A 698 23.28 1.07 38.43
CA LYS A 698 22.79 0.27 37.29
C LYS A 698 21.94 1.10 36.32
N CYS A 699 21.97 0.73 35.04
CA CYS A 699 21.13 1.33 34.00
C CYS A 699 19.68 0.86 34.09
N GLU A 700 18.75 1.80 34.03
CA GLU A 700 17.31 1.57 33.88
C GLU A 700 16.94 1.78 32.41
N CYS A 701 16.69 0.68 31.70
CA CYS A 701 16.42 0.73 30.26
C CYS A 701 15.01 1.23 29.94
N SER A 702 14.90 1.96 28.83
CA SER A 702 13.64 2.24 28.17
C SER A 702 13.08 0.97 27.54
N ASN A 703 11.76 0.93 27.31
CA ASN A 703 11.08 -0.28 26.85
C ASN A 703 11.57 -0.81 25.48
N GLN A 704 12.18 0.06 24.66
CA GLN A 704 12.72 -0.29 23.34
C GLN A 704 14.05 -1.03 23.40
N TYR A 705 14.71 -1.04 24.56
CA TYR A 705 16.02 -1.64 24.74
C TYR A 705 16.11 -2.46 26.03
N GLN A 706 17.07 -3.36 26.07
CA GLN A 706 17.35 -4.22 27.21
C GLN A 706 18.85 -4.50 27.33
N GLY A 707 19.20 -5.30 28.34
CA GLY A 707 20.58 -5.64 28.68
C GLY A 707 21.24 -4.62 29.61
N GLN A 708 22.45 -4.92 30.05
CA GLN A 708 23.13 -4.17 31.13
C GLN A 708 23.47 -2.72 30.76
N THR A 709 23.60 -2.42 29.47
CA THR A 709 23.90 -1.08 28.91
C THR A 709 22.73 -0.49 28.13
N CYS A 710 21.57 -1.16 28.12
CA CYS A 710 20.39 -0.76 27.34
C CYS A 710 20.66 -0.61 25.84
N SER A 711 21.49 -1.50 25.28
CA SER A 711 21.89 -1.47 23.87
C SER A 711 21.28 -2.60 23.03
N ILE A 712 20.69 -3.61 23.67
CA ILE A 712 20.04 -4.73 22.96
C ILE A 712 18.62 -4.30 22.61
N VAL A 713 18.26 -4.35 21.33
CA VAL A 713 16.92 -3.94 20.87
C VAL A 713 15.87 -4.93 21.36
N SER A 714 14.76 -4.41 21.89
CA SER A 714 13.56 -5.18 22.22
C SER A 714 12.59 -5.10 21.03
N GLN A 715 12.80 -5.97 20.02
CA GLN A 715 12.03 -5.91 18.77
C GLN A 715 10.59 -6.42 18.91
N TYR A 716 9.69 -5.91 18.06
CA TYR A 716 8.32 -6.41 17.97
C TYR A 716 7.76 -6.26 16.56
N VAL A 717 6.68 -6.99 16.28
CA VAL A 717 5.89 -6.87 15.07
C VAL A 717 4.50 -6.34 15.44
N SER A 718 4.11 -5.23 14.83
CA SER A 718 2.79 -4.62 15.02
C SER A 718 1.77 -5.03 13.98
N SER A 719 2.18 -5.25 12.72
CA SER A 719 1.28 -5.70 11.66
C SER A 719 2.00 -6.51 10.59
N ILE A 720 1.25 -7.39 9.93
CA ILE A 720 1.78 -8.31 8.92
C ILE A 720 0.91 -8.24 7.66
N ILE A 721 1.57 -8.07 6.51
CA ILE A 721 0.99 -8.35 5.19
C ILE A 721 1.51 -9.73 4.76
N PRO A 722 0.67 -10.78 4.83
CA PRO A 722 1.09 -12.13 4.50
C PRO A 722 1.17 -12.34 2.99
N SER A 723 1.89 -13.39 2.60
CA SER A 723 1.95 -13.87 1.22
C SER A 723 0.73 -14.75 0.90
N SER A 724 0.54 -15.05 -0.39
CA SER A 724 -0.48 -15.99 -0.85
C SER A 724 -0.16 -17.42 -0.40
N SER A 725 -1.13 -18.34 -0.49
CA SER A 725 -0.88 -19.77 -0.23
C SER A 725 0.19 -20.40 -1.14
N GLU A 726 0.49 -19.79 -2.28
CA GLU A 726 1.57 -20.18 -3.18
C GLU A 726 2.95 -19.61 -2.75
N GLY A 727 3.01 -18.89 -1.62
CA GLY A 727 4.18 -18.14 -1.18
C GLY A 727 4.24 -16.76 -1.82
N GLY A 728 5.38 -16.08 -1.68
CA GLY A 728 5.60 -14.76 -2.25
C GLY A 728 6.18 -13.76 -1.25
N LEU A 729 6.00 -12.47 -1.52
CA LEU A 729 6.45 -11.41 -0.63
C LEU A 729 5.60 -11.39 0.65
N ALA A 730 6.27 -11.31 1.79
CA ALA A 730 5.67 -11.08 3.10
C ALA A 730 6.34 -9.87 3.77
N THR A 731 5.53 -8.98 4.34
CA THR A 731 6.00 -7.74 4.94
C THR A 731 5.57 -7.66 6.39
N PHE A 732 6.52 -7.39 7.29
CA PHE A 732 6.35 -7.29 8.73
C PHE A 732 6.67 -5.86 9.13
N PHE A 733 5.70 -5.16 9.73
CA PHE A 733 5.89 -3.82 10.27
C PHE A 733 6.04 -3.90 11.79
N GLY A 734 6.86 -3.05 12.36
CA GLY A 734 7.08 -3.01 13.80
C GLY A 734 8.29 -2.17 14.17
N TRP A 735 9.05 -2.62 15.15
CA TRP A 735 10.29 -2.00 15.60
C TRP A 735 11.40 -3.04 15.60
N PHE A 736 12.44 -2.78 14.81
CA PHE A 736 13.60 -3.66 14.60
C PHE A 736 14.94 -2.98 14.91
N GLY A 737 14.88 -1.73 15.38
CA GLY A 737 16.02 -0.94 15.88
C GLY A 737 16.78 -0.16 14.81
N TYR A 738 17.39 0.96 15.21
CA TYR A 738 18.26 1.75 14.33
C TYR A 738 19.63 1.08 14.14
N ASN A 739 20.09 0.92 12.90
CA ASN A 739 21.43 0.41 12.57
C ASN A 739 21.80 -0.89 13.29
N SER A 740 20.91 -1.89 13.30
CA SER A 740 21.19 -3.17 13.94
C SER A 740 22.43 -3.84 13.34
N SER A 741 23.33 -4.32 14.22
CA SER A 741 24.57 -4.98 13.82
C SER A 741 24.36 -6.41 13.31
N GLU A 742 23.20 -7.02 13.57
CA GLU A 742 22.82 -8.35 13.11
C GLU A 742 21.56 -8.32 12.23
N TYR A 743 21.59 -9.08 11.13
CA TYR A 743 20.47 -9.25 10.21
C TYR A 743 19.36 -10.10 10.86
N PRO A 744 18.08 -9.67 10.82
CA PRO A 744 16.99 -10.38 11.49
C PRO A 744 16.59 -11.65 10.75
N GLN A 745 16.59 -12.81 11.39
CA GLN A 745 16.05 -14.03 10.79
C GLN A 745 14.55 -14.17 11.06
N VAL A 746 13.74 -14.31 10.01
CA VAL A 746 12.28 -14.51 10.11
C VAL A 746 11.91 -15.95 9.82
N LEU A 747 11.18 -16.59 10.75
CA LEU A 747 10.60 -17.92 10.60
C LEU A 747 9.06 -17.80 10.57
N ILE A 748 8.44 -18.49 9.61
CA ILE A 748 6.99 -18.69 9.52
C ILE A 748 6.72 -20.14 9.91
N GLY A 749 6.24 -20.34 11.14
CA GLY A 749 6.27 -21.64 11.81
C GLY A 749 7.71 -22.15 11.89
N ASN A 750 7.96 -23.31 11.28
CA ASN A 750 9.31 -23.89 11.21
C ASN A 750 10.05 -23.58 9.90
N LYS A 751 9.43 -22.80 8.99
CA LYS A 751 10.01 -22.51 7.67
C LYS A 751 10.73 -21.17 7.69
N ASN A 752 11.94 -21.14 7.13
CA ASN A 752 12.70 -19.91 6.97
C ASN A 752 12.05 -19.01 5.90
N CYS A 753 11.98 -17.70 6.15
CA CYS A 753 11.55 -16.69 5.20
C CYS A 753 12.79 -15.87 4.78
N PRO A 754 13.44 -16.20 3.64
CA PRO A 754 14.65 -15.49 3.21
C PRO A 754 14.43 -13.98 3.09
N LEU A 755 15.27 -13.21 3.78
CA LEU A 755 15.21 -11.75 3.79
C LEU A 755 15.45 -11.17 2.39
N ILE A 756 14.68 -10.14 2.05
CA ILE A 756 14.85 -9.32 0.85
C ILE A 756 15.44 -7.96 1.26
N SER A 757 14.83 -7.32 2.25
CA SER A 757 15.29 -6.04 2.79
C SER A 757 14.73 -5.83 4.19
N PHE A 758 15.43 -5.04 5.01
CA PHE A 758 14.88 -4.59 6.29
C PHE A 758 15.40 -3.19 6.63
N ASN A 759 14.67 -2.48 7.48
CA ASN A 759 15.10 -1.27 8.16
C ASN A 759 14.59 -1.30 9.61
N ASP A 760 14.62 -0.16 10.29
CA ASP A 760 14.18 0.01 11.68
C ASP A 760 12.70 -0.28 11.94
N SER A 761 11.85 -0.25 10.90
CA SER A 761 10.39 -0.33 11.02
C SER A 761 9.72 -1.40 10.14
N VAL A 762 10.45 -1.97 9.19
CA VAL A 762 9.93 -2.91 8.19
C VAL A 762 10.93 -4.03 7.92
N ILE A 763 10.45 -5.27 7.92
CA ILE A 763 11.14 -6.44 7.35
C ILE A 763 10.34 -6.97 6.15
N ILE A 764 11.01 -7.19 5.02
CA ILE A 764 10.45 -7.82 3.83
C ILE A 764 11.21 -9.11 3.57
N CYS A 765 10.49 -10.23 3.43
CA CYS A 765 11.07 -11.52 3.13
C CYS A 765 10.23 -12.33 2.13
N GLN A 766 10.85 -13.33 1.51
CA GLN A 766 10.20 -14.25 0.59
C GLN A 766 9.59 -15.42 1.37
N ALA A 767 8.31 -15.35 1.67
CA ALA A 767 7.61 -16.43 2.35
C ALA A 767 7.46 -17.66 1.45
N PRO A 768 7.76 -18.87 1.96
CA PRO A 768 7.57 -20.10 1.22
C PRO A 768 6.07 -20.42 1.05
N PRO A 769 5.68 -21.27 0.08
CA PRO A 769 4.31 -21.74 -0.05
C PRO A 769 3.81 -22.44 1.24
N GLY A 770 2.56 -22.21 1.59
CA GLY A 770 1.94 -22.75 2.80
C GLY A 770 0.44 -22.49 2.87
N ILE A 771 -0.25 -23.26 3.71
CA ILE A 771 -1.69 -23.11 3.96
C ILE A 771 -1.90 -23.12 5.47
N GLY A 772 -2.85 -22.30 5.95
CA GLY A 772 -3.21 -22.20 7.35
C GLY A 772 -2.52 -21.05 8.06
N THR A 773 -2.60 -21.10 9.40
CA THR A 773 -2.08 -20.08 10.30
C THR A 773 -0.85 -20.60 11.02
N TYR A 774 0.18 -19.76 11.16
CA TYR A 774 1.46 -20.11 11.77
C TYR A 774 1.91 -19.03 12.77
N ASP A 775 2.77 -19.45 13.68
CA ASP A 775 3.54 -18.55 14.54
C ASP A 775 4.60 -17.82 13.70
N ILE A 776 4.93 -16.60 14.10
CA ILE A 776 6.06 -15.85 13.54
C ILE A 776 7.14 -15.76 14.58
N THR A 777 8.37 -16.08 14.21
CA THR A 777 9.54 -15.85 15.05
C THR A 777 10.53 -14.94 14.32
N VAL A 778 10.86 -13.80 14.95
CA VAL A 778 11.90 -12.88 14.51
C VAL A 778 13.07 -12.99 15.49
N ASN A 779 14.18 -13.55 15.01
CA ASN A 779 15.42 -13.67 15.77
C ASN A 779 16.40 -12.57 15.34
N GLN A 780 16.82 -11.73 16.26
CA GLN A 780 17.77 -10.64 16.02
C GLN A 780 18.49 -10.31 17.33
N ASN A 781 19.81 -10.05 17.30
CA ASN A 781 20.61 -9.71 18.48
C ASN A 781 20.51 -10.74 19.63
N SER A 782 20.40 -12.03 19.29
CA SER A 782 20.12 -13.12 20.24
C SER A 782 18.79 -13.00 21.02
N VAL A 783 17.87 -12.15 20.55
CA VAL A 783 16.51 -12.00 21.08
C VAL A 783 15.55 -12.70 20.12
N ASN A 784 14.76 -13.64 20.64
CA ASN A 784 13.69 -14.28 19.89
C ASN A 784 12.36 -13.62 20.25
N TYR A 785 11.78 -12.90 19.29
CA TYR A 785 10.41 -12.40 19.39
C TYR A 785 9.48 -13.38 18.68
N THR A 786 8.47 -13.92 19.38
CA THR A 786 7.51 -14.86 18.79
C THR A 786 6.08 -14.35 18.93
N LEU A 787 5.36 -14.28 17.82
CA LEU A 787 3.96 -13.90 17.77
C LEU A 787 3.12 -15.12 17.37
N LYS A 788 2.36 -15.66 18.32
CA LYS A 788 1.60 -16.91 18.13
C LYS A 788 0.41 -16.73 17.19
N ASN A 789 0.18 -17.69 16.31
CA ASN A 789 -0.94 -17.77 15.36
C ASN A 789 -1.24 -16.42 14.67
N SER A 790 -0.20 -15.77 14.15
CA SER A 790 -0.28 -14.39 13.67
C SER A 790 -0.06 -14.22 12.18
N TYR A 791 0.41 -15.28 11.51
CA TYR A 791 0.59 -15.30 10.06
C TYR A 791 -0.37 -16.30 9.44
N GLN A 792 -1.42 -15.79 8.79
CA GLN A 792 -2.31 -16.59 7.98
C GLN A 792 -1.99 -16.38 6.51
N TYR A 793 -1.65 -17.45 5.79
CA TYR A 793 -1.47 -17.38 4.34
C TYR A 793 -2.76 -16.89 3.68
N TYR A 794 -2.62 -15.93 2.78
CA TYR A 794 -3.77 -15.41 2.04
C TYR A 794 -4.26 -16.45 1.03
N LEU A 795 -5.47 -16.95 1.25
CA LEU A 795 -6.15 -17.87 0.33
C LEU A 795 -6.82 -17.08 -0.79
N LEU A 796 -6.53 -17.45 -2.04
CA LEU A 796 -7.18 -16.88 -3.23
C LEU A 796 -8.69 -17.14 -3.26
N ASN A 797 -9.13 -18.26 -2.67
CA ASN A 797 -10.53 -18.63 -2.50
C ASN A 797 -10.76 -19.05 -1.05
N LYS A 798 -11.61 -18.31 -0.33
CA LYS A 798 -12.05 -18.65 1.02
C LYS A 798 -13.30 -19.53 0.97
N GLU A 799 -13.37 -20.47 1.89
CA GLU A 799 -14.56 -21.30 2.12
C GLU A 799 -15.50 -20.58 3.09
N CYS A 800 -16.81 -20.67 2.84
CA CYS A 800 -17.81 -20.10 3.72
C CYS A 800 -18.33 -21.14 4.73
N PRO A 801 -18.83 -20.68 5.90
CA PRO A 801 -19.48 -21.55 6.87
C PRO A 801 -20.58 -22.41 6.22
N ASN A 802 -20.48 -23.74 6.38
CA ASN A 802 -21.45 -24.72 5.87
C ASN A 802 -21.83 -24.54 4.38
N ASP A 803 -20.96 -23.92 3.56
CA ASP A 803 -21.27 -23.48 2.19
C ASP A 803 -22.60 -22.70 2.07
N CYS A 804 -22.88 -21.87 3.08
CA CYS A 804 -24.11 -21.11 3.24
C CYS A 804 -25.38 -21.98 3.29
N THR A 805 -25.24 -23.18 3.87
CA THR A 805 -26.24 -24.24 4.06
C THR A 805 -26.76 -24.85 2.76
N SER A 806 -27.18 -24.03 1.80
CA SER A 806 -27.55 -24.45 0.46
C SER A 806 -27.53 -23.26 -0.51
N LYS A 807 -27.45 -23.56 -1.81
CA LYS A 807 -27.55 -22.54 -2.88
C LYS A 807 -28.90 -21.81 -2.92
N THR A 808 -29.92 -22.26 -2.18
CA THR A 808 -31.21 -21.57 -2.06
C THR A 808 -31.33 -20.72 -0.80
N ASN A 809 -30.40 -20.86 0.14
CA ASN A 809 -30.40 -20.14 1.41
C ASN A 809 -29.47 -18.94 1.39
N GLY A 810 -28.35 -19.04 0.67
CA GLY A 810 -27.41 -17.94 0.52
C GLY A 810 -26.31 -18.22 -0.50
N GLN A 811 -25.45 -17.22 -0.69
CA GLN A 811 -24.30 -17.28 -1.60
C GLN A 811 -23.01 -17.00 -0.83
N CYS A 812 -22.02 -17.87 -1.00
CA CYS A 812 -20.69 -17.69 -0.43
C CYS A 812 -19.90 -16.59 -1.18
N ASN A 813 -19.46 -15.57 -0.46
CA ASN A 813 -18.46 -14.63 -0.96
C ASN A 813 -17.06 -15.24 -0.77
N LYS A 814 -16.49 -15.80 -1.84
CA LYS A 814 -15.17 -16.46 -1.80
C LYS A 814 -14.00 -15.52 -1.54
N THR A 815 -14.20 -14.21 -1.62
CA THR A 815 -13.15 -13.21 -1.32
C THR A 815 -13.10 -12.90 0.18
N THR A 816 -14.25 -12.79 0.83
CA THR A 816 -14.34 -12.48 2.28
C THR A 816 -14.43 -13.73 3.15
N GLY A 817 -15.01 -14.81 2.64
CA GLY A 817 -15.34 -16.03 3.38
C GLY A 817 -16.69 -15.95 4.10
N PHE A 818 -17.53 -14.95 3.79
CA PHE A 818 -18.83 -14.75 4.43
C PHE A 818 -20.01 -15.17 3.56
N CYS A 819 -21.06 -15.64 4.21
CA CYS A 819 -22.32 -15.95 3.56
C CYS A 819 -23.21 -14.72 3.41
N HIS A 820 -23.68 -14.50 2.18
CA HIS A 820 -24.77 -13.58 1.91
C HIS A 820 -26.08 -14.37 1.90
N CYS A 821 -26.92 -14.23 2.92
CA CYS A 821 -28.19 -14.92 2.98
C CYS A 821 -29.24 -14.29 2.05
N PHE A 822 -30.08 -15.12 1.46
CA PHE A 822 -31.21 -14.68 0.65
C PHE A 822 -32.41 -14.32 1.54
N ILE A 823 -33.44 -13.73 0.94
CA ILE A 823 -34.66 -13.29 1.65
C ILE A 823 -35.19 -14.41 2.56
N ASN A 824 -35.53 -14.04 3.81
CA ASN A 824 -36.00 -14.91 4.89
C ASN A 824 -34.97 -15.90 5.47
N TRP A 825 -33.72 -15.89 5.00
CA TRP A 825 -32.63 -16.67 5.59
C TRP A 825 -31.67 -15.75 6.35
N TYR A 826 -31.18 -16.26 7.48
CA TYR A 826 -30.39 -15.53 8.46
C TYR A 826 -29.30 -16.42 9.07
N GLY A 827 -28.40 -15.80 9.82
CA GLY A 827 -27.29 -16.47 10.49
C GLY A 827 -26.01 -16.51 9.65
N PHE A 828 -24.89 -16.83 10.29
CA PHE A 828 -23.55 -16.79 9.68
C PHE A 828 -23.36 -17.78 8.51
N ASP A 829 -24.19 -18.82 8.45
CA ASP A 829 -24.18 -19.86 7.41
C ASP A 829 -25.54 -19.98 6.69
N CYS A 830 -26.45 -19.02 6.86
CA CYS A 830 -27.81 -19.05 6.28
C CYS A 830 -28.62 -20.31 6.63
N SER A 831 -28.38 -20.92 7.79
CA SER A 831 -29.15 -22.08 8.25
C SER A 831 -30.49 -21.71 8.89
N ILE A 832 -30.71 -20.44 9.25
CA ILE A 832 -31.89 -20.01 10.01
C ILE A 832 -32.92 -19.43 9.05
N TYR A 833 -34.08 -20.06 8.95
CA TYR A 833 -35.21 -19.56 8.16
C TYR A 833 -36.21 -18.84 9.07
N GLN A 834 -36.48 -17.57 8.80
CA GLN A 834 -37.51 -16.82 9.52
C GLN A 834 -38.82 -16.83 8.72
N ASN A 835 -39.75 -17.70 9.09
CA ASN A 835 -41.16 -17.47 8.76
C ASN A 835 -41.63 -16.30 9.62
N GLN A 836 -41.90 -15.14 9.01
CA GLN A 836 -42.54 -14.03 9.71
C GLN A 836 -43.93 -14.46 10.18
N SER A 837 -44.00 -15.01 11.39
CA SER A 837 -45.25 -15.04 12.16
C SER A 837 -45.47 -13.62 12.71
N PRO A 838 -46.69 -13.06 12.61
CA PRO A 838 -47.03 -11.72 13.14
C PRO A 838 -46.75 -11.55 14.64
N ASN A 839 -46.49 -12.63 15.37
CA ASN A 839 -46.29 -12.68 16.82
C ASN A 839 -44.82 -12.96 17.24
N SER A 840 -43.83 -12.63 16.40
CA SER A 840 -42.41 -12.78 16.78
C SER A 840 -42.04 -11.75 17.87
N PRO A 841 -41.38 -12.16 18.97
CA PRO A 841 -41.05 -11.24 20.06
C PRO A 841 -40.05 -10.16 19.63
N SER A 842 -40.33 -8.92 20.00
CA SER A 842 -39.45 -7.78 19.73
C SER A 842 -38.18 -7.84 20.60
N THR A 843 -37.04 -7.58 19.99
CA THR A 843 -35.76 -7.38 20.69
C THR A 843 -35.65 -5.95 21.18
N ASN A 844 -35.37 -5.77 22.47
CA ASN A 844 -35.07 -4.46 23.04
C ASN A 844 -33.62 -4.43 23.53
N THR A 845 -32.94 -3.33 23.26
CA THR A 845 -31.57 -3.07 23.71
C THR A 845 -31.61 -2.13 24.90
N SER A 846 -30.75 -2.35 25.89
CA SER A 846 -30.53 -1.42 26.99
C SER A 846 -29.06 -1.40 27.34
N ILE A 847 -28.52 -0.22 27.62
CA ILE A 847 -27.12 -0.02 27.96
C ILE A 847 -27.02 0.39 29.44
N ASP A 848 -26.24 -0.35 30.21
CA ASP A 848 -25.89 0.04 31.56
C ASP A 848 -24.71 1.02 31.54
N TYR A 849 -25.04 2.28 31.81
CA TYR A 849 -24.13 3.41 31.82
C TYR A 849 -22.96 3.29 32.81
N ASN A 850 -23.14 2.57 33.92
CA ASN A 850 -22.10 2.44 34.94
C ASN A 850 -21.11 1.34 34.57
N SER A 851 -21.61 0.20 34.11
CA SER A 851 -20.79 -0.98 33.83
C SER A 851 -20.28 -1.05 32.40
N GLY A 852 -20.87 -0.30 31.46
CA GLY A 852 -20.62 -0.41 30.02
C GLY A 852 -21.26 -1.66 29.41
N ASN A 853 -22.15 -2.35 30.12
CA ASN A 853 -22.78 -3.56 29.61
C ASN A 853 -23.88 -3.23 28.59
N ALA A 854 -23.92 -3.97 27.49
CA ALA A 854 -25.05 -3.97 26.57
C ALA A 854 -25.93 -5.18 26.82
N ASN A 855 -27.19 -4.96 27.18
CA ASN A 855 -28.18 -5.99 27.40
C ASN A 855 -29.16 -6.01 26.24
N VAL A 856 -29.28 -7.15 25.56
CA VAL A 856 -30.31 -7.41 24.56
C VAL A 856 -31.35 -8.32 25.18
N THR A 857 -32.58 -7.82 25.32
CA THR A 857 -33.70 -8.55 25.91
C THR A 857 -34.65 -9.01 24.81
N ASN A 858 -35.04 -10.29 24.87
CA ASN A 858 -36.07 -10.87 24.02
C ASN A 858 -36.97 -11.75 24.89
N GLN A 859 -38.18 -11.24 25.21
CA GLN A 859 -39.09 -11.79 26.22
C GLN A 859 -38.40 -11.96 27.59
N GLU A 860 -38.41 -13.15 28.17
CA GLU A 860 -37.76 -13.49 29.44
C GLU A 860 -36.24 -13.68 29.32
N THR A 861 -35.67 -13.75 28.11
CA THR A 861 -34.23 -14.02 27.92
C THR A 861 -33.45 -12.71 27.80
N ILE A 862 -32.36 -12.61 28.56
CA ILE A 862 -31.46 -11.46 28.56
C ILE A 862 -30.06 -11.93 28.14
N PHE A 863 -29.55 -11.36 27.05
CA PHE A 863 -28.17 -11.51 26.64
C PHE A 863 -27.36 -10.27 27.02
N GLN A 864 -26.38 -10.43 27.89
CA GLN A 864 -25.49 -9.36 28.31
C GLN A 864 -24.14 -9.50 27.60
N ILE A 865 -23.66 -8.41 26.98
CA ILE A 865 -22.41 -8.30 26.23
C ILE A 865 -21.52 -7.27 26.92
N SER A 866 -20.28 -7.61 27.21
CA SER A 866 -19.31 -6.66 27.77
C SER A 866 -17.87 -6.96 27.41
N ILE A 867 -17.04 -5.91 27.44
CA ILE A 867 -15.58 -6.03 27.43
C ILE A 867 -15.08 -6.14 28.86
N TYR A 868 -14.45 -7.28 29.17
CA TYR A 868 -14.23 -7.73 30.54
C TYR A 868 -12.82 -7.40 31.05
N LEU A 869 -11.79 -7.76 30.27
CA LEU A 869 -10.38 -7.68 30.68
C LEU A 869 -9.49 -7.26 29.52
N LEU A 870 -8.51 -6.40 29.83
CA LEU A 870 -7.33 -6.17 28.98
C LEU A 870 -6.10 -6.71 29.70
N LEU A 871 -5.39 -7.64 29.05
CA LEU A 871 -4.18 -8.26 29.57
C LEU A 871 -2.97 -7.86 28.73
N GLU A 872 -1.85 -7.60 29.40
CA GLU A 872 -0.54 -7.58 28.78
C GLU A 872 0.11 -8.95 28.97
N VAL A 873 0.55 -9.55 27.87
CA VAL A 873 1.06 -10.92 27.84
C VAL A 873 2.50 -10.90 27.35
N ASP A 874 3.40 -11.60 28.05
CA ASP A 874 4.80 -11.72 27.63
C ASP A 874 5.00 -12.72 26.47
N ILE A 875 6.24 -12.80 25.97
CA ILE A 875 6.64 -13.74 24.90
C ILE A 875 6.40 -15.22 25.23
N ASN A 876 6.28 -15.57 26.51
CA ASN A 876 6.01 -16.95 26.95
C ASN A 876 4.51 -17.23 27.05
N GLY A 877 3.66 -16.21 26.92
CA GLY A 877 2.22 -16.32 27.10
C GLY A 877 1.76 -16.10 28.54
N GLN A 878 2.60 -15.53 29.41
CA GLN A 878 2.24 -15.23 30.80
C GLN A 878 1.71 -13.80 30.94
N THR A 879 0.68 -13.63 31.78
CA THR A 879 0.12 -12.32 32.08
C THR A 879 1.10 -11.49 32.91
N VAL A 880 1.48 -10.33 32.39
CA VAL A 880 2.35 -9.33 33.04
C VAL A 880 1.53 -8.29 33.78
N LYS A 881 0.44 -7.82 33.15
CA LYS A 881 -0.51 -6.85 33.72
C LYS A 881 -1.94 -7.22 33.37
N GLU A 882 -2.85 -6.88 34.28
CA GLU A 882 -4.29 -7.11 34.14
C GLU A 882 -5.06 -5.83 34.45
N TYR A 883 -6.00 -5.48 33.57
CA TYR A 883 -6.91 -4.36 33.75
C TYR A 883 -8.37 -4.83 33.64
N LYS A 884 -9.12 -4.69 34.73
CA LYS A 884 -10.57 -4.91 34.77
C LYS A 884 -11.28 -3.68 34.21
N LEU A 885 -12.03 -3.88 33.12
CA LEU A 885 -12.66 -2.77 32.40
C LEU A 885 -14.08 -2.47 32.92
N ASN A 886 -14.78 -3.48 33.46
CA ASN A 886 -16.13 -3.31 34.00
C ASN A 886 -16.17 -2.26 35.14
N ASN A 887 -17.25 -1.48 35.17
CA ASN A 887 -17.61 -0.51 36.22
C ASN A 887 -16.67 0.70 36.36
N ASN A 888 -15.81 0.97 35.39
CA ASN A 888 -14.81 2.04 35.43
C ASN A 888 -14.95 3.04 34.27
N TRP A 889 -16.12 3.13 33.65
CA TRP A 889 -16.34 3.92 32.44
C TRP A 889 -16.79 5.36 32.74
N VAL A 890 -16.29 6.29 31.93
CA VAL A 890 -16.77 7.68 31.85
C VAL A 890 -17.54 7.84 30.55
N ILE A 891 -18.76 8.37 30.62
CA ILE A 891 -19.64 8.53 29.45
C ILE A 891 -19.36 9.87 28.77
N ASN A 892 -19.11 9.85 27.47
CA ASN A 892 -18.96 11.06 26.67
C ASN A 892 -20.31 11.40 25.99
N ASN A 893 -21.24 12.01 26.74
CA ASN A 893 -22.56 12.38 26.23
C ASN A 893 -22.52 13.72 25.48
N ASN A 894 -22.15 13.71 24.20
CA ASN A 894 -22.33 14.86 23.30
C ASN A 894 -23.72 14.91 22.60
N ASN A 895 -24.64 13.96 22.88
CA ASN A 895 -25.94 13.88 22.20
C ASN A 895 -27.15 14.42 22.99
N ASN A 896 -26.98 15.02 24.17
CA ASN A 896 -28.09 15.56 24.97
C ASN A 896 -28.21 17.10 24.93
N ASN A 897 -28.14 17.69 23.74
CA ASN A 897 -28.60 19.07 23.50
C ASN A 897 -29.51 19.11 22.28
N ASN A 898 -30.70 18.52 22.37
CA ASN A 898 -31.80 18.79 21.45
C ASN A 898 -33.14 18.88 22.21
N ASN A 899 -33.22 19.86 23.12
CA ASN A 899 -34.48 20.54 23.40
C ASN A 899 -34.56 21.75 22.45
N ASN A 900 -34.81 21.50 21.17
CA ASN A 900 -35.32 22.52 20.26
C ASN A 900 -36.20 21.82 19.22
N ASN A 901 -37.49 22.11 19.31
CA ASN A 901 -38.48 21.77 18.30
C ASN A 901 -38.06 22.38 16.96
N ASN A 902 -37.47 21.58 16.08
CA ASN A 902 -37.57 21.77 14.64
C ASN A 902 -37.36 20.41 13.94
N SER A 903 -38.47 19.90 13.41
CA SER A 903 -38.54 18.73 12.55
C SER A 903 -37.81 18.98 11.23
N SER A 904 -36.68 18.30 11.03
CA SER A 904 -36.32 17.59 9.79
C SER A 904 -34.88 17.08 9.87
N ASN A 905 -34.72 15.80 10.21
CA ASN A 905 -33.76 14.85 9.64
C ASN A 905 -33.88 13.51 10.40
N ASN A 906 -34.33 12.47 9.69
CA ASN A 906 -34.45 11.11 10.20
C ASN A 906 -33.08 10.42 10.19
N SER A 907 -32.40 10.37 11.33
CA SER A 907 -31.45 9.31 11.69
C SER A 907 -31.04 9.48 13.17
N ASN A 908 -31.92 9.10 14.09
CA ASN A 908 -31.55 8.95 15.50
C ASN A 908 -30.80 7.61 15.67
N ASP A 909 -29.55 7.53 15.22
CA ASP A 909 -28.65 6.42 15.54
C ASP A 909 -28.29 6.50 17.02
N LEU A 910 -28.63 5.47 17.79
CA LEU A 910 -28.34 5.39 19.22
C LEU A 910 -26.90 4.91 19.41
N ILE A 911 -25.98 5.86 19.56
CA ILE A 911 -24.55 5.61 19.76
C ILE A 911 -24.18 5.98 21.20
N TYR A 912 -23.60 5.03 21.92
CA TYR A 912 -23.11 5.18 23.28
C TYR A 912 -21.58 5.10 23.27
N THR A 913 -20.91 6.05 23.91
CA THR A 913 -19.43 6.11 23.96
C THR A 913 -18.95 6.13 25.40
N PHE A 914 -18.15 5.12 25.74
CA PHE A 914 -17.52 4.94 27.04
C PHE A 914 -16.02 5.16 26.90
N VAL A 915 -15.42 5.89 27.84
CA VAL A 915 -13.98 6.14 27.88
C VAL A 915 -13.44 5.73 29.25
N GLN A 916 -12.37 4.96 29.25
CA GLN A 916 -11.64 4.58 30.45
C GLN A 916 -10.16 4.87 30.25
N SER A 917 -9.57 5.66 31.14
CA SER A 917 -8.12 5.87 31.17
C SER A 917 -7.48 4.87 32.14
N ILE A 918 -6.51 4.10 31.66
CA ILE A 918 -5.75 3.13 32.45
C ILE A 918 -4.26 3.53 32.51
N GLN A 919 -3.50 2.89 33.41
CA GLN A 919 -2.07 3.16 33.71
C GLN A 919 -1.82 4.43 34.53
N ASN A 920 -0.66 4.49 35.22
CA ASN A 920 -0.30 5.62 36.08
C ASN A 920 -0.28 6.94 35.28
N ASN A 921 -1.04 7.94 35.75
CA ASN A 921 -1.32 9.24 35.12
C ASN A 921 -2.28 9.23 33.92
N GLY A 922 -3.02 8.13 33.67
CA GLY A 922 -4.05 8.10 32.62
C GLY A 922 -3.47 8.17 31.20
N SER A 923 -2.28 7.58 30.98
CA SER A 923 -1.58 7.69 29.69
C SER A 923 -2.14 6.83 28.57
N CYS A 924 -3.01 5.86 28.87
CA CYS A 924 -3.65 4.99 27.88
C CYS A 924 -5.16 5.19 27.97
N ASN A 925 -5.80 5.50 26.85
CA ASN A 925 -7.25 5.69 26.76
C ASN A 925 -7.88 4.52 26.01
N ILE A 926 -8.89 3.90 26.62
CA ILE A 926 -9.73 2.89 26.01
C ILE A 926 -11.07 3.55 25.71
N THR A 927 -11.43 3.63 24.44
CA THR A 927 -12.75 4.09 23.99
C THR A 927 -13.56 2.90 23.52
N TYR A 928 -14.72 2.69 24.12
CA TYR A 928 -15.66 1.63 23.77
C TYR A 928 -16.97 2.24 23.30
N ARG A 929 -17.29 2.03 22.02
CA ARG A 929 -18.48 2.55 21.37
C ARG A 929 -19.46 1.41 21.11
N ILE A 930 -20.72 1.62 21.48
CA ILE A 930 -21.82 0.69 21.23
C ILE A 930 -22.84 1.41 20.35
N GLU A 931 -23.16 0.81 19.21
CA GLU A 931 -24.08 1.35 18.21
C GLU A 931 -25.18 0.32 17.94
N GLU A 932 -26.43 0.75 18.09
CA GLU A 932 -27.58 -0.06 17.71
C GLU A 932 -27.92 0.13 16.24
N ILE A 933 -27.92 -0.96 15.48
CA ILE A 933 -28.18 -0.96 14.04
C ILE A 933 -29.69 -1.15 13.83
N LYS A 934 -30.39 -0.13 13.36
CA LYS A 934 -31.86 -0.20 13.16
C LYS A 934 -32.28 -0.89 11.87
N GLU A 935 -31.52 -0.66 10.80
CA GLU A 935 -31.74 -1.23 9.47
C GLU A 935 -30.42 -1.81 8.95
N LEU A 936 -30.50 -2.69 7.95
CA LEU A 936 -29.32 -3.34 7.36
C LEU A 936 -28.28 -2.29 6.94
N LYS A 937 -27.04 -2.46 7.43
CA LYS A 937 -25.93 -1.52 7.23
C LYS A 937 -24.72 -2.25 6.65
N ASN A 938 -24.20 -1.76 5.54
CA ASN A 938 -22.95 -2.26 4.96
C ASN A 938 -21.76 -1.54 5.61
N ILE A 939 -20.76 -2.29 6.05
CA ILE A 939 -19.62 -1.83 6.84
C ILE A 939 -18.34 -2.33 6.19
N SER A 940 -17.32 -1.47 6.16
CA SER A 940 -15.96 -1.82 5.79
C SER A 940 -15.03 -1.62 6.98
N PHE A 941 -14.33 -2.66 7.41
CA PHE A 941 -13.37 -2.59 8.51
C PHE A 941 -12.14 -3.46 8.23
N ALA A 942 -10.95 -2.93 8.51
CA ALA A 942 -9.66 -3.60 8.31
C ALA A 942 -9.51 -4.27 6.91
N GLY A 943 -10.08 -3.68 5.86
CA GLY A 943 -10.06 -4.21 4.48
C GLY A 943 -10.98 -5.41 4.26
N ILE A 944 -12.03 -5.56 5.06
CA ILE A 944 -13.11 -6.54 4.89
C ILE A 944 -14.43 -5.79 4.82
N ASP A 945 -15.22 -6.07 3.78
CA ASP A 945 -16.59 -5.58 3.64
C ASP A 945 -17.59 -6.63 4.11
N TYR A 946 -18.56 -6.22 4.92
CA TYR A 946 -19.61 -7.08 5.45
C TYR A 946 -20.88 -6.30 5.78
N SER A 947 -22.02 -6.99 5.82
CA SER A 947 -23.30 -6.42 6.26
C SER A 947 -23.57 -6.75 7.72
N VAL A 948 -24.27 -5.83 8.39
CA VAL A 948 -24.83 -6.00 9.73
C VAL A 948 -26.33 -5.78 9.63
N GLU A 949 -27.11 -6.70 10.18
CA GLU A 949 -28.57 -6.69 10.09
C GLU A 949 -29.20 -5.71 11.09
N GLY A 950 -30.41 -5.21 10.78
CA GLY A 950 -31.21 -4.43 11.72
C GLY A 950 -31.55 -5.25 12.98
N GLY A 951 -31.50 -4.61 14.15
CA GLY A 951 -31.60 -5.24 15.47
C GLY A 951 -30.27 -5.72 16.06
N SER A 952 -29.15 -5.55 15.34
CA SER A 952 -27.81 -5.93 15.82
C SER A 952 -27.15 -4.83 16.65
N ILE A 953 -26.26 -5.23 17.55
CA ILE A 953 -25.35 -4.34 18.27
C ILE A 953 -23.98 -4.40 17.63
N LYS A 954 -23.51 -3.24 17.18
CA LYS A 954 -22.14 -3.05 16.74
C LYS A 954 -21.30 -2.47 17.87
N THR A 955 -20.11 -3.01 18.05
CA THR A 955 -19.14 -2.48 19.03
C THR A 955 -17.86 -2.05 18.34
N THR A 956 -17.30 -0.92 18.75
CA THR A 956 -15.99 -0.46 18.27
C THR A 956 -15.13 -0.11 19.48
N ILE A 957 -13.93 -0.69 19.57
CA ILE A 957 -12.98 -0.49 20.65
C ILE A 957 -11.73 0.17 20.06
N SER A 958 -11.31 1.29 20.66
CA SER A 958 -10.01 1.93 20.41
C SER A 958 -9.18 1.84 21.68
N ILE A 959 -7.97 1.28 21.59
CA ILE A 959 -6.95 1.29 22.66
C ILE A 959 -5.83 2.19 22.18
N GLU A 960 -5.63 3.34 22.84
CA GLU A 960 -4.70 4.38 22.39
C GLU A 960 -3.61 4.62 23.42
N ASN A 961 -2.36 4.72 22.95
CA ASN A 961 -1.16 5.01 23.73
C ASN A 961 -0.89 4.01 24.88
N TYR A 962 -1.13 2.71 24.65
CA TYR A 962 -0.82 1.68 25.64
C TYR A 962 0.69 1.58 25.90
N LYS A 963 1.13 1.76 27.15
CA LYS A 963 2.54 1.60 27.54
C LYS A 963 2.83 0.21 28.06
N TYR A 964 3.52 -0.59 27.26
CA TYR A 964 3.95 -1.94 27.64
C TYR A 964 5.03 -1.90 28.72
N SER A 965 5.10 -2.96 29.53
CA SER A 965 6.19 -3.21 30.49
C SER A 965 7.46 -3.66 29.77
N SER A 966 7.30 -4.31 28.62
CA SER A 966 8.38 -4.67 27.70
C SER A 966 7.85 -4.59 26.28
N ASN A 967 8.66 -4.11 25.34
CA ASN A 967 8.29 -4.10 23.92
C ASN A 967 8.09 -5.51 23.35
N LEU A 968 8.60 -6.54 24.00
CA LEU A 968 8.39 -7.93 23.58
C LEU A 968 6.97 -8.45 23.89
N ASN A 969 6.20 -7.71 24.69
CA ASN A 969 4.87 -8.12 25.13
C ASN A 969 3.79 -7.78 24.09
N THR A 970 2.64 -8.43 24.19
CA THR A 970 1.46 -8.22 23.33
C THR A 970 0.22 -7.98 24.19
N LEU A 971 -0.92 -7.67 23.56
CA LEU A 971 -2.19 -7.47 24.28
C LEU A 971 -3.16 -8.63 24.01
N GLN A 972 -4.00 -8.91 25.01
CA GLN A 972 -5.16 -9.77 24.85
C GLN A 972 -6.39 -9.06 25.41
N LEU A 973 -7.40 -8.87 24.57
CA LEU A 973 -8.69 -8.29 24.97
C LEU A 973 -9.73 -9.39 25.11
N GLN A 974 -10.40 -9.45 26.26
CA GLN A 974 -11.40 -10.47 26.56
C GLN A 974 -12.81 -9.88 26.59
N PHE A 975 -13.71 -10.54 25.87
CA PHE A 975 -15.13 -10.24 25.79
C PHE A 975 -15.90 -11.30 26.57
N LYS A 976 -16.90 -10.87 27.33
CA LYS A 976 -17.80 -11.76 28.07
C LYS A 976 -19.22 -11.62 27.56
N SER A 977 -19.85 -12.75 27.27
CA SER A 977 -21.28 -12.83 26.96
C SER A 977 -21.97 -13.74 27.97
N LEU A 978 -23.11 -13.29 28.51
CA LEU A 978 -23.90 -13.99 29.53
C LEU A 978 -25.36 -14.10 29.08
N ALA A 979 -25.99 -15.25 29.29
CA ALA A 979 -27.41 -15.49 29.01
C ALA A 979 -28.19 -15.80 30.29
N THR A 980 -29.09 -14.92 30.69
CA THR A 980 -29.93 -15.07 31.90
C THR A 980 -31.42 -15.04 31.57
N THR A 981 -32.23 -15.42 32.56
CA THR A 981 -33.69 -15.34 32.50
C THR A 981 -34.18 -14.27 33.47
N ASN A 982 -35.19 -13.50 33.08
CA ASN A 982 -35.79 -12.47 33.93
C ASN A 982 -36.93 -13.09 34.77
N GLU A 983 -36.68 -13.36 36.05
CA GLU A 983 -37.62 -14.04 36.96
C GLU A 983 -38.86 -13.19 37.33
N ASN A 984 -38.92 -11.91 36.94
CA ASN A 984 -39.97 -10.97 37.36
C ASN A 984 -41.16 -10.84 36.38
N ASN A 985 -41.19 -11.59 35.28
CA ASN A 985 -42.28 -11.55 34.29
C ASN A 985 -43.08 -12.86 34.30
N GLU A 986 -44.03 -13.00 35.23
CA GLU A 986 -45.01 -14.11 35.28
C GLU A 986 -46.10 -14.01 34.17
N ASP A 987 -46.00 -13.03 33.26
CA ASP A 987 -47.08 -12.63 32.32
C ASP A 987 -47.02 -13.27 30.92
N TYR A 988 -46.07 -14.16 30.62
CA TYR A 988 -45.97 -14.83 29.31
C TYR A 988 -45.91 -16.35 29.44
N ASP A 989 -46.94 -17.02 28.94
CA ASP A 989 -47.03 -18.49 28.83
C ASP A 989 -46.05 -19.01 27.76
N ASN A 990 -44.77 -19.18 28.14
CA ASN A 990 -43.64 -19.49 27.26
C ASN A 990 -42.90 -20.78 27.62
N GLU A 991 -43.45 -21.61 28.51
CA GLU A 991 -42.82 -22.84 29.02
C GLU A 991 -42.36 -23.79 27.88
N CYS A 992 -43.06 -23.78 26.75
CA CYS A 992 -42.77 -24.64 25.61
C CYS A 992 -41.48 -24.30 24.84
N ASN A 993 -40.85 -23.16 25.15
CA ASN A 993 -39.59 -22.72 24.58
C ASN A 993 -38.43 -22.78 25.59
N GLU A 994 -38.67 -23.22 26.84
CA GLU A 994 -37.60 -23.40 27.84
C GLU A 994 -36.59 -24.45 27.35
N ASN A 995 -35.36 -23.99 27.13
CA ASN A 995 -34.25 -24.82 26.68
C ASN A 995 -33.01 -24.46 27.50
N GLU A 996 -32.22 -25.48 27.87
CA GLU A 996 -30.90 -25.28 28.47
C GLU A 996 -30.01 -24.40 27.58
N THR A 997 -29.10 -23.67 28.21
CA THR A 997 -28.15 -22.82 27.50
C THR A 997 -27.22 -23.69 26.66
N THR A 998 -27.21 -23.50 25.34
CA THR A 998 -26.30 -24.19 24.42
C THR A 998 -25.34 -23.19 23.78
N ILE A 999 -24.05 -23.49 23.83
CA ILE A 999 -23.00 -22.62 23.30
C ILE A 999 -22.23 -23.39 22.24
N ASN A 1000 -22.29 -22.92 20.99
CA ASN A 1000 -21.55 -23.48 19.87
C ASN A 1000 -20.45 -22.52 19.42
N GLU A 1001 -19.29 -23.10 19.13
CA GLU A 1001 -18.07 -22.38 18.75
C GLU A 1001 -17.68 -22.78 17.33
N ASN A 1002 -17.48 -21.78 16.47
CA ASN A 1002 -16.87 -22.00 15.16
C ASN A 1002 -15.61 -21.13 15.04
N GLN A 1003 -14.55 -21.61 15.70
CA GLN A 1003 -13.30 -20.87 15.89
C GLN A 1003 -12.57 -20.57 14.57
N GLN A 1004 -12.71 -21.41 13.54
CA GLN A 1004 -12.10 -21.16 12.23
C GLN A 1004 -12.68 -19.94 11.50
N GLN A 1005 -13.90 -19.51 11.85
CA GLN A 1005 -14.66 -18.49 11.13
C GLN A 1005 -15.02 -17.26 11.99
N GLY A 1006 -14.59 -17.23 13.26
CA GLY A 1006 -14.74 -16.06 14.13
C GLY A 1006 -16.15 -15.84 14.67
N TYR A 1007 -16.97 -16.89 14.76
CA TYR A 1007 -18.34 -16.78 15.29
C TYR A 1007 -18.50 -17.56 16.61
N ILE A 1008 -19.17 -16.92 17.57
CA ILE A 1008 -19.63 -17.54 18.82
C ILE A 1008 -21.14 -17.41 18.89
N THR A 1009 -21.82 -18.50 19.27
CA THR A 1009 -23.27 -18.49 19.50
C THR A 1009 -23.59 -18.97 20.91
N ILE A 1010 -24.50 -18.26 21.59
CA ILE A 1010 -25.10 -18.66 22.86
C ILE A 1010 -26.61 -18.68 22.68
N LYS A 1011 -27.23 -19.85 22.87
CA LYS A 1011 -28.68 -20.04 22.77
C LYS A 1011 -29.27 -20.29 24.15
N LYS A 1012 -30.41 -19.70 24.45
CA LYS A 1012 -31.20 -19.92 25.68
C LYS A 1012 -32.68 -19.69 25.37
N ASN A 1013 -33.56 -20.54 25.90
CA ASN A 1013 -35.02 -20.47 25.69
C ASN A 1013 -35.47 -20.36 24.20
N ALA A 1014 -34.79 -21.04 23.28
CA ALA A 1014 -35.00 -20.92 21.83
C ALA A 1014 -34.73 -19.51 21.23
N LYS A 1015 -33.96 -18.66 21.92
CA LYS A 1015 -33.34 -17.43 21.37
C LYS A 1015 -31.83 -17.62 21.27
N MET A 1016 -31.17 -16.91 20.35
CA MET A 1016 -29.75 -17.08 20.05
C MET A 1016 -29.06 -15.73 19.90
N LEU A 1017 -28.04 -15.46 20.72
CA LEU A 1017 -27.08 -14.38 20.48
C LEU A 1017 -25.92 -14.95 19.64
N MET A 1018 -25.60 -14.26 18.56
CA MET A 1018 -24.49 -14.56 17.66
C MET A 1018 -23.51 -13.39 17.67
N GLY A 1019 -22.28 -13.63 18.14
CA GLY A 1019 -21.19 -12.66 18.09
C GLY A 1019 -20.20 -12.99 16.97
N ARG A 1020 -19.86 -11.99 16.15
CA ARG A 1020 -18.83 -12.05 15.12
C ARG A 1020 -17.58 -11.29 15.58
N PHE A 1021 -16.48 -12.02 15.65
CA PHE A 1021 -15.15 -11.54 16.01
C PHE A 1021 -14.26 -11.66 14.77
N LEU A 1022 -14.07 -10.54 14.08
CA LEU A 1022 -13.21 -10.50 12.90
C LEU A 1022 -11.78 -10.92 13.25
N ASN A 1023 -11.20 -11.76 12.40
CA ASN A 1023 -9.80 -12.17 12.49
C ASN A 1023 -8.83 -11.11 11.94
N ARG A 1024 -9.28 -9.85 11.88
CA ARG A 1024 -8.48 -8.68 11.47
C ARG A 1024 -8.79 -7.48 12.35
N ILE A 1025 -7.75 -6.70 12.60
CA ILE A 1025 -7.83 -5.42 13.32
C ILE A 1025 -7.04 -4.36 12.56
N ILE A 1026 -7.16 -3.10 12.98
CA ILE A 1026 -6.23 -2.04 12.57
C ILE A 1026 -5.24 -1.81 13.71
N SER A 1027 -3.98 -2.17 13.48
CA SER A 1027 -2.85 -2.02 14.40
C SER A 1027 -1.94 -0.92 13.87
N ASP A 1028 -1.78 0.16 14.63
CA ASP A 1028 -0.97 1.34 14.27
C ASP A 1028 -1.29 1.89 12.86
N GLY A 1029 -2.58 1.90 12.51
CA GLY A 1029 -3.09 2.37 11.22
C GLY A 1029 -3.05 1.35 10.07
N ARG A 1030 -2.61 0.10 10.32
CA ARG A 1030 -2.49 -0.95 9.30
C ARG A 1030 -3.37 -2.17 9.62
N SER A 1031 -4.03 -2.72 8.61
CA SER A 1031 -4.78 -3.97 8.76
C SER A 1031 -3.83 -5.14 8.99
N THR A 1032 -4.13 -5.99 9.98
CA THR A 1032 -3.35 -7.19 10.29
C THR A 1032 -4.24 -8.33 10.75
N PHE A 1033 -3.82 -9.56 10.52
CA PHE A 1033 -4.49 -10.76 11.02
C PHE A 1033 -4.28 -10.91 12.54
N ILE A 1034 -5.30 -11.42 13.22
CA ILE A 1034 -5.24 -11.82 14.63
C ILE A 1034 -5.97 -13.14 14.86
N SER A 1035 -5.61 -13.83 15.95
CA SER A 1035 -6.31 -15.02 16.40
C SER A 1035 -7.32 -14.72 17.50
N THR A 1036 -8.38 -15.52 17.54
CA THR A 1036 -9.37 -15.52 18.62
C THR A 1036 -9.38 -16.87 19.31
N SER A 1037 -9.64 -16.89 20.61
CA SER A 1037 -9.64 -18.12 21.42
C SER A 1037 -10.68 -18.03 22.53
N VAL A 1038 -11.37 -19.13 22.80
CA VAL A 1038 -12.27 -19.23 23.96
C VAL A 1038 -11.44 -19.47 25.22
N ILE A 1039 -11.59 -18.59 26.20
CA ILE A 1039 -10.85 -18.64 27.48
C ILE A 1039 -11.60 -19.49 28.50
N SER A 1040 -12.91 -19.26 28.64
CA SER A 1040 -13.74 -20.01 29.57
C SER A 1040 -15.16 -20.13 29.04
N LYS A 1041 -15.81 -21.23 29.45
CA LYS A 1041 -17.18 -21.56 29.11
C LYS A 1041 -17.85 -22.11 30.36
N ASP A 1042 -18.86 -21.39 30.84
CA ASP A 1042 -19.72 -21.78 31.94
C ASP A 1042 -21.12 -22.15 31.40
N ASN A 1043 -22.01 -22.63 32.28
CA ASN A 1043 -23.38 -22.99 31.89
C ASN A 1043 -24.11 -21.84 31.19
N ASP A 1044 -23.93 -20.61 31.66
CA ASP A 1044 -24.65 -19.44 31.14
C ASP A 1044 -23.74 -18.37 30.51
N SER A 1045 -22.42 -18.57 30.48
CA SER A 1045 -21.48 -17.53 30.05
C SER A 1045 -20.32 -18.04 29.22
N ILE A 1046 -19.82 -17.20 28.31
CA ILE A 1046 -18.64 -17.48 27.50
C ILE A 1046 -17.69 -16.28 27.51
N VAL A 1047 -16.39 -16.55 27.63
CA VAL A 1047 -15.33 -15.55 27.54
C VAL A 1047 -14.47 -15.82 26.32
N VAL A 1048 -14.38 -14.84 25.43
CA VAL A 1048 -13.66 -14.91 24.16
C VAL A 1048 -12.51 -13.91 24.20
N ALA A 1049 -11.30 -14.37 23.98
CA ALA A 1049 -10.12 -13.53 23.84
C ALA A 1049 -9.80 -13.25 22.37
N MET A 1050 -9.44 -12.01 22.09
CA MET A 1050 -8.76 -11.60 20.87
C MET A 1050 -7.29 -11.33 21.20
N ASN A 1051 -6.39 -12.05 20.52
CA ASN A 1051 -4.94 -11.92 20.73
C ASN A 1051 -4.40 -10.85 19.78
N LEU A 1052 -4.12 -9.68 20.32
CA LEU A 1052 -3.68 -8.51 19.57
C LEU A 1052 -2.14 -8.51 19.47
N PRO A 1053 -1.55 -8.05 18.35
CA PRO A 1053 -0.11 -7.85 18.25
C PRO A 1053 0.34 -6.70 19.15
N HIS A 1054 1.64 -6.41 19.14
CA HIS A 1054 2.14 -5.21 19.80
C HIS A 1054 1.67 -3.96 19.04
N CYS A 1055 0.68 -3.26 19.58
CA CYS A 1055 0.12 -2.04 18.99
C CYS A 1055 0.07 -0.92 20.01
N LEU A 1056 0.44 0.29 19.58
CA LEU A 1056 0.26 1.52 20.36
C LEU A 1056 -1.16 2.04 20.21
N ASN A 1057 -1.73 1.91 19.00
CA ASN A 1057 -3.11 2.21 18.69
C ASN A 1057 -3.78 1.00 18.05
N CYS A 1058 -4.74 0.39 18.75
CA CYS A 1058 -5.44 -0.81 18.31
C CYS A 1058 -6.93 -0.50 18.12
N PHE A 1059 -7.46 -0.68 16.91
CA PHE A 1059 -8.89 -0.59 16.64
C PHE A 1059 -9.48 -1.97 16.37
N ILE A 1060 -10.60 -2.27 17.02
CA ILE A 1060 -11.25 -3.59 17.04
C ILE A 1060 -12.75 -3.36 16.86
N ASP A 1061 -13.44 -4.20 16.07
CA ASP A 1061 -14.81 -3.89 15.65
C ASP A 1061 -15.73 -5.14 15.62
N PRO A 1062 -15.99 -5.79 16.78
CA PRO A 1062 -16.91 -6.93 16.84
C PRO A 1062 -18.37 -6.49 16.71
N ASP A 1063 -19.23 -7.42 16.29
CA ASP A 1063 -20.67 -7.20 16.21
C ASP A 1063 -21.46 -8.40 16.72
N TYR A 1064 -22.69 -8.13 17.16
CA TYR A 1064 -23.57 -9.08 17.82
C TYR A 1064 -24.99 -8.98 17.25
N SER A 1065 -25.59 -10.10 16.88
CA SER A 1065 -26.97 -10.17 16.40
C SER A 1065 -27.78 -11.13 17.27
N VAL A 1066 -29.04 -10.79 17.57
CA VAL A 1066 -29.96 -11.69 18.26
C VAL A 1066 -30.96 -12.24 17.27
N LEU A 1067 -31.05 -13.56 17.21
CA LEU A 1067 -31.89 -14.33 16.30
C LEU A 1067 -32.83 -15.24 17.11
N ILE A 1068 -33.99 -15.53 16.53
CA ILE A 1068 -34.90 -16.55 17.06
C ILE A 1068 -34.47 -17.91 16.51
N SER A 1069 -34.36 -18.91 17.37
CA SER A 1069 -34.03 -20.28 16.95
C SER A 1069 -35.18 -20.87 16.12
N PRO A 1070 -34.90 -21.73 15.11
CA PRO A 1070 -35.95 -22.42 14.34
C PRO A 1070 -36.92 -23.27 15.19
N GLU A 1071 -36.53 -23.62 16.41
CA GLU A 1071 -37.32 -24.40 17.36
C GLU A 1071 -38.36 -23.57 18.13
N PHE A 1072 -38.31 -22.24 17.99
CA PHE A 1072 -39.20 -21.32 18.70
C PHE A 1072 -40.67 -21.51 18.29
N LYS A 1073 -41.55 -21.56 19.29
CA LYS A 1073 -43.00 -21.65 19.13
C LYS A 1073 -43.64 -20.33 19.58
N SER A 1074 -44.39 -19.68 18.69
CA SER A 1074 -45.03 -18.38 18.97
C SER A 1074 -46.22 -18.44 19.94
N SER A 1075 -46.72 -19.64 20.23
CA SER A 1075 -47.76 -19.89 21.23
C SER A 1075 -47.56 -21.28 21.79
N CYS A 1076 -47.49 -21.39 23.12
CA CYS A 1076 -47.61 -22.67 23.79
C CYS A 1076 -49.07 -23.10 23.66
N GLU A 1077 -49.37 -23.99 22.70
CA GLU A 1077 -50.67 -24.64 22.68
C GLU A 1077 -50.85 -25.37 24.01
N ASP A 1078 -51.91 -25.01 24.76
CA ASP A 1078 -52.39 -25.78 25.91
C ASP A 1078 -52.29 -27.28 25.59
N THR A 1079 -51.36 -27.96 26.24
CA THR A 1079 -51.23 -29.41 26.13
C THR A 1079 -52.35 -30.14 26.87
N GLU A 1080 -53.55 -29.58 26.97
CA GLU A 1080 -54.75 -30.34 27.33
C GLU A 1080 -55.31 -31.18 26.16
N ASN A 1081 -54.88 -30.97 24.90
CA ASN A 1081 -55.57 -31.61 23.76
C ASN A 1081 -54.77 -32.56 22.83
N LYS A 1082 -53.46 -32.81 23.04
CA LYS A 1082 -52.70 -33.69 22.11
C LYS A 1082 -52.47 -35.15 22.52
N LYS A 1083 -53.07 -35.65 23.60
CA LYS A 1083 -52.97 -37.08 23.97
C LYS A 1083 -54.24 -37.71 24.58
N ARG A 1084 -55.44 -37.37 24.07
CA ARG A 1084 -56.69 -38.06 24.50
C ARG A 1084 -56.69 -39.58 24.23
N TRP A 1085 -55.79 -40.09 23.39
CA TRP A 1085 -55.61 -41.52 23.17
C TRP A 1085 -54.65 -42.19 24.18
N LEU A 1086 -53.77 -41.43 24.85
CA LEU A 1086 -52.72 -42.00 25.71
C LEU A 1086 -53.28 -42.48 27.06
N ILE A 1087 -54.20 -41.74 27.68
CA ILE A 1087 -54.80 -42.13 28.96
C ILE A 1087 -55.63 -43.43 28.81
N PRO A 1088 -56.54 -43.56 27.82
CA PRO A 1088 -57.18 -44.85 27.56
C PRO A 1088 -56.16 -45.95 27.26
N VAL A 1089 -55.15 -45.70 26.43
CA VAL A 1089 -54.20 -46.76 26.01
C VAL A 1089 -53.28 -47.22 27.16
N VAL A 1090 -52.76 -46.29 27.97
CA VAL A 1090 -51.83 -46.60 29.07
C VAL A 1090 -52.57 -47.18 30.28
N VAL A 1091 -53.86 -46.88 30.48
CA VAL A 1091 -54.65 -47.47 31.58
C VAL A 1091 -55.36 -48.76 31.14
N VAL A 1092 -55.92 -48.81 29.93
CA VAL A 1092 -56.70 -49.97 29.46
C VAL A 1092 -55.79 -51.14 29.10
N ILE A 1093 -54.62 -50.93 28.47
CA ILE A 1093 -53.75 -52.05 28.08
C ILE A 1093 -53.23 -52.86 29.29
N PRO A 1094 -52.73 -52.25 30.39
CA PRO A 1094 -52.33 -53.02 31.57
C PRO A 1094 -53.52 -53.68 32.27
N ILE A 1095 -54.68 -53.01 32.37
CA ILE A 1095 -55.87 -53.59 33.01
C ILE A 1095 -56.41 -54.78 32.20
N VAL A 1096 -56.44 -54.68 30.87
CA VAL A 1096 -56.83 -55.79 29.99
C VAL A 1096 -55.81 -56.92 30.07
N SER A 1097 -54.51 -56.60 30.08
CA SER A 1097 -53.45 -57.61 30.22
C SER A 1097 -53.51 -58.34 31.57
N ILE A 1098 -53.72 -57.62 32.67
CA ILE A 1098 -53.88 -58.21 34.02
C ILE A 1098 -55.15 -59.04 34.08
N SER A 1099 -56.26 -58.56 33.50
CA SER A 1099 -57.53 -59.28 33.47
C SER A 1099 -57.46 -60.55 32.62
N LEU A 1100 -56.72 -60.53 31.50
CA LEU A 1100 -56.42 -61.72 30.70
C LEU A 1100 -55.53 -62.72 31.47
N ILE A 1101 -54.52 -62.24 32.19
CA ILE A 1101 -53.66 -63.08 33.03
C ILE A 1101 -54.48 -63.71 34.17
N VAL A 1102 -55.35 -62.96 34.83
CA VAL A 1102 -56.25 -63.46 35.89
C VAL A 1102 -57.27 -64.46 35.33
N ALA A 1103 -57.85 -64.21 34.15
CA ALA A 1103 -58.77 -65.14 33.50
C ALA A 1103 -58.07 -66.43 33.05
N LEU A 1104 -56.88 -66.35 32.45
CA LEU A 1104 -56.07 -67.50 32.05
C LEU A 1104 -55.61 -68.32 33.26
N SER A 1105 -55.14 -67.65 34.31
CA SER A 1105 -54.75 -68.32 35.56
C SER A 1105 -55.95 -68.95 36.27
N TYR A 1106 -57.13 -68.31 36.28
CA TYR A 1106 -58.37 -68.91 36.77
C TYR A 1106 -58.81 -70.12 35.94
N ILE A 1107 -58.74 -70.06 34.62
CA ILE A 1107 -59.08 -71.19 33.74
C ILE A 1107 -58.12 -72.36 33.97
N LEU A 1108 -56.80 -72.10 34.08
CA LEU A 1108 -55.80 -73.12 34.39
C LEU A 1108 -55.99 -73.70 35.80
N TYR A 1109 -56.30 -72.86 36.79
CA TYR A 1109 -56.64 -73.28 38.15
C TYR A 1109 -57.89 -74.16 38.17
N ARG A 1110 -58.96 -73.79 37.45
CA ARG A 1110 -60.18 -74.59 37.31
C ARG A 1110 -59.93 -75.91 36.59
N LYS A 1111 -59.05 -75.92 35.58
CA LYS A 1111 -58.65 -77.14 34.85
C LYS A 1111 -57.82 -78.08 35.75
N ASN A 1112 -56.98 -77.53 36.62
CA ASN A 1112 -56.23 -78.30 37.63
C ASN A 1112 -57.12 -78.82 38.76
N ILE A 1113 -58.11 -78.05 39.23
CA ILE A 1113 -59.12 -78.54 40.19
C ILE A 1113 -59.98 -79.63 39.56
N LYS A 1114 -60.42 -79.50 38.30
CA LYS A 1114 -61.14 -80.58 37.60
C LYS A 1114 -60.27 -81.84 37.47
N LYS A 1115 -58.97 -81.71 37.16
CA LYS A 1115 -58.03 -82.84 37.16
C LYS A 1115 -57.81 -83.43 38.56
N ALA A 1116 -57.73 -82.61 39.61
CA ALA A 1116 -57.58 -83.06 41.00
C ALA A 1116 -58.86 -83.73 41.53
N PHE A 1117 -60.04 -83.23 41.16
CA PHE A 1117 -61.34 -83.79 41.48
C PHE A 1117 -61.59 -85.10 40.71
N LEU A 1118 -61.23 -85.17 39.42
CA LEU A 1118 -61.25 -86.43 38.65
C LEU A 1118 -60.24 -87.46 39.17
N ARG A 1119 -59.08 -87.04 39.70
CA ARG A 1119 -58.14 -87.92 40.41
C ARG A 1119 -58.72 -88.43 41.73
N LYS A 1120 -59.39 -87.58 42.52
CA LYS A 1120 -60.09 -87.99 43.75
C LYS A 1120 -61.29 -88.92 43.45
N LEU A 1121 -62.05 -88.68 42.38
CA LEU A 1121 -63.13 -89.57 41.93
C LEU A 1121 -62.58 -90.93 41.44
N LYS A 1122 -61.46 -90.97 40.71
CA LYS A 1122 -60.78 -92.24 40.37
C LYS A 1122 -60.25 -92.99 41.58
N MET A 1123 -59.83 -92.29 42.64
CA MET A 1123 -59.42 -92.94 43.90
C MET A 1123 -60.61 -93.46 44.73
N ILE A 1124 -61.79 -92.82 44.64
CA ILE A 1124 -63.04 -93.30 45.27
C ILE A 1124 -63.64 -94.49 44.50
N ASP A 1125 -63.46 -94.54 43.17
CA ASP A 1125 -63.86 -95.68 42.32
C ASP A 1125 -62.91 -96.89 42.50
N LEU A 1126 -61.68 -96.65 42.97
CA LEU A 1126 -60.71 -97.69 43.36
C LEU A 1126 -60.85 -98.13 44.83
N SER A 1127 -61.49 -97.34 45.70
CA SER A 1127 -61.78 -97.73 47.10
C SER A 1127 -63.12 -98.44 47.29
N ASN A 1128 -63.95 -98.52 46.25
CA ASN A 1128 -65.19 -99.32 46.22
C ASN A 1128 -65.01 -100.65 45.47
N LYS A 1129 -63.76 -101.13 45.37
CA LYS A 1129 -63.43 -102.42 44.73
C LYS A 1129 -62.52 -103.32 45.58
N TYR A 1130 -62.54 -103.16 46.90
CA TYR A 1130 -62.13 -104.14 47.91
C TYR A 1130 -62.95 -103.98 49.19
#